data_AF-A0AAW3ZFK4-F1
#
_entry.id   AF-A0AAW3ZFK4-F1
#
_cell.length_a   1.000
_cell.length_b   1.000
_cell.length_c   1.000
_cell.angle_alpha   90.00
_cell.angle_beta   90.00
_cell.angle_gamma   90.00
#
_symmetry.space_group_name_H-M   'P 1'
#
loop_
_entity.id
_entity.type
_entity.pdbx_description
1 polymer ?
#
loop_
_entity_poly.entity_id
_entity_poly.type
_entity_poly.pdbx_seq_one_letter_code
_entity_poly.pdbx_strand_id
1 'polypeptide(L)'
;MTRKTQTLQSLIVTALALLGAQSASAFSAGDACVSPYVIADGDVSSLRAAMLCANTDGSDSVVELATNGLYLFSEADPDDSSRALRSVGTDGLFTLRGNGATLQRDSAASAIFGILDLGQYSTAELYEVTLSGGSVDGGSPGGGLRVRGSAQATSIRVLDNISAGRGGGIAVSNNGTLVLSDSTVSGNSASGNGGGIRVDGGSALWLIRSTLQGNSVTGSGHGGGIQSQGLTRILNSTIIENVVVEAGGRGGGIELNTGGDLTMVNSTLVDNASPAAGEQLRQSGGLARVYNSILGERVADTVEDCALATPPNNTLVFDGSCDATLSGAISFLSPGVGGNGTLFLPLDSSATSAMGIADEDWLDERVLNVDLNGDGDDDDVFSTDIDQSGKPRTVDPGIDLGAAEYVCGIGSTYHPASPAELITALDCANADGSDSTLELVSESYTLSSTNNTDGGMGGNGLPRIVDDGDLSINGHQASIGRDPAAEDDFRLLFVDTEFDSVVLNDVAVEGGQLTGSSHRGGGILNRGNLQLHRSVVRGNSTRGFAARGGGIQNEGNLLLSRSLIDLNATFDDGAAGAGLNNESSGRAILVNSTVTRNIVASSTAGGIRSAGGETLLVLVNSTIAYNETDGYANEISVFDGTVESYNTLVATADGTACEGGGALSYLVENGMASDASCGATFTLDPQLAALDQSGFVAYYPLSGANVDSVDNGRSQWLAEPVLGHDLNGDGDSVDDLSGATDQGGEGRVLCTEVDLGAAEYQGCDRTYTVGGTLSGLADGNSVNLALNGIMAVEFSANGTFTFPGAIGYGGSYFVSVDAQPTTPNQTCTVSQGSGRIAASNVSNVLITCITNQYSIGGTVSGLASGTSVVLQNNGGDDLTITANGSFSFATPISDESSYAVTLTQQPSDPQQHCTVSNGDGLLSGTAVTDVTVTCVSLYTVGGTLSGLNAGSSVVLQNNDGDDLTLSANGAFVFPTALEDGASFAVTVLQQPTGPSQICTVTDGDGTLMGAAVSDITIDCATQQFSIGGSVVGLADGSSLVLRNNGGDDLSINANGAFVFNTPLNDGSSYSVTVAQQPNQPPQQCTVSDGNGVLSGAAVSGIIVSCSVNGVDLIASISDGVETLDGSPSLTYTIVIANQGPSDVEGAEVQSALSGALSNATWTCSAEPDAACPASGSGDIDTRIDLAAGTQVTFTLSAELPAGFVGVVETGVAVLPPSDRVEINAADNSATDRSASGRVFGSGFE
;
A
#
# COMPACT_ATOMS: atom_id res chain seq x y z
N MET A 1 -10.27 14.39 18.03
CA MET A 1 -9.08 14.45 17.16
C MET A 1 -7.87 14.06 17.98
N THR A 2 -7.81 12.75 18.18
CA THR A 2 -6.86 11.96 18.96
C THR A 2 -5.92 11.36 17.93
N ARG A 3 -4.77 12.01 17.68
CA ARG A 3 -3.66 11.51 16.86
C ARG A 3 -2.52 12.53 16.91
N LYS A 4 -1.84 12.64 18.06
CA LYS A 4 -0.52 13.29 18.19
C LYS A 4 0.16 13.00 19.54
N THR A 5 0.00 11.79 20.08
CA THR A 5 0.57 11.40 21.38
C THR A 5 1.63 10.29 21.30
N GLN A 6 2.08 9.92 20.09
CA GLN A 6 3.17 8.95 19.88
C GLN A 6 4.53 9.60 19.50
N THR A 7 4.66 10.93 19.57
CA THR A 7 5.91 11.64 19.23
C THR A 7 6.64 12.21 20.45
N LEU A 8 6.20 11.89 21.67
CA LEU A 8 6.76 12.45 22.92
C LEU A 8 7.69 11.50 23.70
N GLN A 9 7.84 10.24 23.30
CA GLN A 9 8.75 9.30 23.98
C GLN A 9 10.20 9.37 23.45
N SER A 10 10.43 9.82 22.21
CA SER A 10 11.80 10.03 21.71
C SER A 10 12.42 11.34 22.25
N LEU A 11 11.64 12.42 22.39
CA LEU A 11 12.16 13.73 22.83
C LEU A 11 12.65 13.78 24.29
N ILE A 12 12.18 12.90 25.16
CA ILE A 12 12.56 12.92 26.59
C ILE A 12 13.89 12.18 26.83
N VAL A 13 14.27 11.25 25.95
CA VAL A 13 15.59 10.58 26.00
C VAL A 13 16.68 11.45 25.33
N THR A 14 16.32 12.30 24.36
CA THR A 14 17.25 13.28 23.77
C THR A 14 17.40 14.56 24.59
N ALA A 15 16.37 15.01 25.31
CA ALA A 15 16.46 16.20 26.16
C ALA A 15 17.37 16.00 27.40
N LEU A 16 17.42 14.78 27.96
CA LEU A 16 18.36 14.46 29.05
C LEU A 16 19.81 14.30 28.56
N ALA A 17 20.03 13.96 27.28
CA ALA A 17 21.36 13.95 26.68
C ALA A 17 21.84 15.37 26.29
N LEU A 18 20.93 16.24 25.81
CA LEU A 18 21.28 17.60 25.41
C LEU A 18 21.59 18.56 26.57
N LEU A 19 21.07 18.30 27.77
CA LEU A 19 21.43 19.06 28.97
C LEU A 19 22.81 18.68 29.53
N GLY A 20 23.41 17.57 29.07
CA GLY A 20 24.81 17.21 29.34
C GLY A 20 25.80 17.69 28.27
N ALA A 21 25.35 17.92 27.03
CA ALA A 21 26.24 18.16 25.89
C ALA A 21 26.72 19.62 25.72
N GLN A 22 26.02 20.63 26.26
CA GLN A 22 26.43 22.04 26.05
C GLN A 22 27.63 22.49 26.91
N SER A 23 28.18 21.59 27.72
CA SER A 23 29.48 21.78 28.38
C SER A 23 30.42 20.58 28.24
N ALA A 24 30.09 19.58 27.41
CA ALA A 24 31.01 18.50 27.06
C ALA A 24 31.93 18.99 25.93
N SER A 25 33.23 19.10 26.21
CA SER A 25 34.22 19.36 25.17
C SER A 25 34.20 18.24 24.13
N ALA A 26 34.21 18.59 22.84
CA ALA A 26 34.32 17.62 21.76
C ALA A 26 35.53 16.70 21.99
N PHE A 27 35.29 15.38 21.89
CA PHE A 27 36.32 14.37 22.09
C PHE A 27 37.35 14.44 20.96
N SER A 28 38.63 14.48 21.32
CA SER A 28 39.75 14.50 20.39
C SER A 28 40.55 13.20 20.44
N ALA A 29 41.22 12.82 19.34
CA ALA A 29 41.99 11.58 19.23
C ALA A 29 43.18 11.41 20.22
N GLY A 30 43.43 12.38 21.09
CA GLY A 30 44.42 12.30 22.18
C GLY A 30 43.84 12.39 23.59
N ASP A 31 42.51 12.48 23.73
CA ASP A 31 41.84 12.58 25.02
C ASP A 31 41.85 11.22 25.75
N ALA A 32 41.69 11.27 27.07
CA ALA A 32 41.53 10.04 27.86
C ALA A 32 40.21 9.35 27.49
N CYS A 33 40.21 8.02 27.43
CA CYS A 33 39.02 7.22 27.12
C CYS A 33 38.00 7.32 28.26
N VAL A 34 37.09 8.29 28.15
CA VAL A 34 35.98 8.53 29.08
C VAL A 34 34.71 8.76 28.26
N SER A 35 33.77 7.83 28.36
CA SER A 35 32.44 7.90 27.73
C SER A 35 31.54 8.91 28.46
N PRO A 36 30.67 9.69 27.79
CA PRO A 36 30.34 9.64 26.35
C PRO A 36 31.35 10.38 25.45
N TYR A 37 31.51 9.88 24.23
CA TYR A 37 32.38 10.47 23.19
C TYR A 37 31.55 11.33 22.23
N VAL A 38 31.60 12.65 22.40
CA VAL A 38 30.91 13.61 21.51
C VAL A 38 31.81 13.96 20.32
N ILE A 39 31.37 13.62 19.11
CA ILE A 39 32.17 13.75 17.89
C ILE A 39 31.65 14.92 17.05
N ALA A 40 32.53 15.87 16.72
CA ALA A 40 32.21 16.97 15.84
C ALA A 40 31.91 16.50 14.40
N ASP A 41 31.12 17.28 13.65
CA ASP A 41 30.81 16.99 12.25
C ASP A 41 32.10 16.85 11.41
N GLY A 42 32.14 15.83 10.54
CA GLY A 42 33.28 15.52 9.69
C GLY A 42 34.54 14.97 10.40
N ASP A 43 34.58 14.89 11.73
CA ASP A 43 35.77 14.44 12.46
C ASP A 43 35.89 12.91 12.52
N VAL A 44 36.26 12.32 11.38
CA VAL A 44 36.50 10.87 11.25
C VAL A 44 37.68 10.38 12.11
N SER A 45 38.62 11.25 12.48
CA SER A 45 39.78 10.86 13.28
C SER A 45 39.38 10.66 14.74
N SER A 46 38.60 11.58 15.29
CA SER A 46 38.06 11.45 16.65
C SER A 46 37.02 10.34 16.75
N LEU A 47 36.22 10.11 15.69
CA LEU A 47 35.32 8.95 15.65
C LEU A 47 36.11 7.63 15.73
N ARG A 48 37.18 7.47 14.95
CA ARG A 48 38.04 6.27 15.03
C ARG A 48 38.69 6.11 16.41
N ALA A 49 39.12 7.20 17.01
CA ALA A 49 39.68 7.18 18.36
C ALA A 49 38.63 6.79 19.41
N ALA A 50 37.37 7.24 19.25
CA ALA A 50 36.27 6.84 20.13
C ALA A 50 35.98 5.34 20.01
N MET A 51 36.00 4.80 18.78
CA MET A 51 35.87 3.35 18.55
C MET A 51 37.03 2.56 19.17
N LEU A 52 38.24 3.11 19.17
CA LEU A 52 39.38 2.51 19.87
C LEU A 52 39.16 2.55 21.39
N CYS A 53 38.74 3.69 21.91
CA CYS A 53 38.49 3.88 23.34
C CYS A 53 37.40 2.94 23.87
N ALA A 54 36.30 2.77 23.11
CA ALA A 54 35.26 1.81 23.45
C ALA A 54 35.85 0.41 23.67
N ASN A 55 36.79 -0.03 22.83
CA ASN A 55 37.41 -1.35 22.90
C ASN A 55 38.41 -1.56 24.06
N THR A 56 38.74 -0.53 24.86
CA THR A 56 39.90 -0.60 25.78
C THR A 56 39.60 -1.11 27.18
N ASP A 57 38.44 -0.78 27.74
CA ASP A 57 38.16 -1.02 29.17
C ASP A 57 36.99 -1.99 29.44
N GLY A 58 36.26 -2.40 28.40
CA GLY A 58 35.13 -3.31 28.50
C GLY A 58 33.91 -2.69 29.19
N SER A 59 33.88 -1.37 29.40
CA SER A 59 32.76 -0.63 29.97
C SER A 59 31.73 -0.22 28.91
N ASP A 60 30.55 0.19 29.37
CA ASP A 60 29.51 0.73 28.49
C ASP A 60 30.00 2.04 27.85
N SER A 61 29.92 2.10 26.52
CA SER A 61 30.49 3.17 25.71
C SER A 61 29.43 3.82 24.84
N VAL A 62 29.31 5.15 24.92
CA VAL A 62 28.36 5.93 24.13
C VAL A 62 29.14 6.84 23.19
N VAL A 63 28.93 6.68 21.88
CA VAL A 63 29.44 7.58 20.85
C VAL A 63 28.27 8.43 20.35
N GLU A 64 28.41 9.74 20.45
CA GLU A 64 27.40 10.71 20.05
C GLU A 64 27.90 11.53 18.87
N LEU A 65 27.25 11.35 17.72
CA LEU A 65 27.57 12.05 16.49
C LEU A 65 26.86 13.41 16.45
N ALA A 66 27.48 14.36 15.75
CA ALA A 66 26.87 15.65 15.48
C ALA A 66 25.54 15.47 14.73
N THR A 67 24.52 16.24 15.12
CA THR A 67 23.20 16.19 14.50
C THR A 67 23.31 16.43 12.99
N ASN A 68 22.78 15.49 12.20
CA ASN A 68 22.86 15.48 10.72
C ASN A 68 24.29 15.59 10.14
N GLY A 69 25.31 15.21 10.92
CA GLY A 69 26.71 15.29 10.48
C GLY A 69 27.05 14.32 9.34
N LEU A 70 28.05 14.66 8.52
CA LEU A 70 28.58 13.81 7.45
C LEU A 70 30.01 13.39 7.75
N TYR A 71 30.21 12.09 7.96
CA TYR A 71 31.50 11.48 8.22
C TYR A 71 31.94 10.71 6.97
N LEU A 72 32.72 11.40 6.13
CA LEU A 72 33.19 10.88 4.84
C LEU A 72 34.54 10.16 4.99
N PHE A 73 34.57 8.85 4.70
CA PHE A 73 35.77 8.02 4.80
C PHE A 73 36.43 7.80 3.43
N SER A 74 37.62 8.37 3.23
CA SER A 74 38.42 8.17 2.01
C SER A 74 39.37 6.98 2.07
N GLU A 75 39.60 6.43 3.26
CA GLU A 75 40.50 5.31 3.53
C GLU A 75 39.89 4.37 4.58
N ALA A 76 40.29 3.10 4.60
CA ALA A 76 39.91 2.16 5.65
C ALA A 76 40.51 2.56 7.02
N ASP A 77 40.06 1.95 8.10
CA ASP A 77 40.72 2.07 9.40
C ASP A 77 42.17 1.54 9.30
N PRO A 78 43.18 2.24 9.87
CA PRO A 78 44.57 1.80 9.81
C PRO A 78 44.83 0.41 10.38
N ASP A 79 44.01 -0.03 11.34
CA ASP A 79 44.12 -1.33 12.02
C ASP A 79 43.14 -2.38 11.45
N ASP A 80 42.17 -1.96 10.63
CA ASP A 80 41.24 -2.83 9.92
C ASP A 80 41.03 -2.35 8.48
N SER A 81 41.78 -2.95 7.56
CA SER A 81 41.71 -2.60 6.14
C SER A 81 40.38 -2.95 5.47
N SER A 82 39.47 -3.66 6.15
CA SER A 82 38.19 -4.10 5.60
C SER A 82 37.01 -3.20 5.97
N ARG A 83 37.20 -2.25 6.90
CA ARG A 83 36.15 -1.38 7.43
C ARG A 83 36.61 0.07 7.58
N ALA A 84 35.67 1.01 7.49
CA ALA A 84 35.90 2.42 7.76
C ALA A 84 36.14 2.68 9.26
N LEU A 85 35.41 1.92 10.09
CA LEU A 85 35.52 1.88 11.53
C LEU A 85 35.93 0.47 11.99
N ARG A 86 36.94 0.40 12.85
CA ARG A 86 37.37 -0.85 13.49
C ARG A 86 36.21 -1.57 14.19
N SER A 87 36.29 -2.90 14.23
CA SER A 87 35.31 -3.74 14.90
C SER A 87 35.18 -3.40 16.39
N VAL A 88 33.94 -3.38 16.90
CA VAL A 88 33.66 -3.30 18.35
C VAL A 88 33.61 -4.71 18.93
N GLY A 89 34.31 -4.99 20.02
CA GLY A 89 34.43 -6.35 20.61
C GLY A 89 34.38 -6.39 22.13
N THR A 90 33.72 -5.43 22.76
CA THR A 90 33.66 -5.24 24.23
C THR A 90 32.66 -6.15 24.91
N ASP A 91 32.90 -6.46 26.19
CA ASP A 91 31.90 -7.08 27.07
C ASP A 91 30.80 -6.07 27.47
N GLY A 92 31.11 -4.77 27.49
CA GLY A 92 30.17 -3.67 27.74
C GLY A 92 29.32 -3.31 26.52
N LEU A 93 28.20 -2.63 26.77
CA LEU A 93 27.26 -2.15 25.76
C LEU A 93 27.87 -1.01 24.94
N PHE A 94 27.86 -1.13 23.62
CA PHE A 94 28.26 -0.06 22.71
C PHE A 94 27.03 0.64 22.12
N THR A 95 26.87 1.93 22.41
CA THR A 95 25.77 2.74 21.87
C THR A 95 26.31 3.76 20.88
N LEU A 96 25.79 3.76 19.65
CA LEU A 96 26.03 4.79 18.64
C LEU A 96 24.77 5.63 18.46
N ARG A 97 24.81 6.88 18.91
CA ARG A 97 23.75 7.88 18.69
C ARG A 97 24.09 8.69 17.45
N GLY A 98 23.41 8.39 16.35
CA GLY A 98 23.63 9.03 15.07
C GLY A 98 23.06 10.44 14.98
N ASN A 99 21.94 10.73 15.64
CA ASN A 99 21.27 12.03 15.57
C ASN A 99 21.02 12.49 14.10
N GLY A 100 20.71 11.56 13.20
CA GLY A 100 20.54 11.80 11.76
C GLY A 100 21.85 11.77 10.94
N ALA A 101 23.01 11.55 11.56
CA ALA A 101 24.30 11.57 10.90
C ALA A 101 24.48 10.45 9.86
N THR A 102 25.32 10.72 8.86
CA THR A 102 25.69 9.80 7.79
C THR A 102 27.16 9.41 7.89
N LEU A 103 27.40 8.10 8.02
CA LEU A 103 28.71 7.46 7.88
C LEU A 103 28.83 6.93 6.45
N GLN A 104 29.66 7.57 5.63
CA GLN A 104 29.72 7.30 4.20
C GLN A 104 31.14 7.00 3.74
N ARG A 105 31.31 5.93 2.97
CA ARG A 105 32.54 5.73 2.21
C ARG A 105 32.55 6.65 0.99
N ASP A 106 33.66 7.36 0.80
CA ASP A 106 33.88 8.19 -0.38
C ASP A 106 33.93 7.31 -1.64
N SER A 107 33.12 7.65 -2.65
CA SER A 107 33.12 6.95 -3.93
C SER A 107 34.44 7.12 -4.70
N ALA A 108 35.22 8.16 -4.39
CA ALA A 108 36.56 8.38 -4.92
C ALA A 108 37.66 7.56 -4.20
N ALA A 109 37.34 6.88 -3.10
CA ALA A 109 38.31 6.06 -2.37
C ALA A 109 38.81 4.90 -3.25
N SER A 110 40.13 4.81 -3.43
CA SER A 110 40.75 3.71 -4.20
C SER A 110 40.71 2.36 -3.48
N ALA A 111 40.60 2.39 -2.15
CA ALA A 111 40.42 1.20 -1.33
C ALA A 111 38.93 0.85 -1.20
N ILE A 112 38.63 -0.45 -1.24
CA ILE A 112 37.30 -1.00 -0.95
C ILE A 112 37.26 -1.42 0.52
N PHE A 113 36.32 -0.85 1.28
CA PHE A 113 36.06 -1.20 2.67
C PHE A 113 34.58 -0.97 3.01
N GLY A 114 34.04 -1.76 3.93
CA GLY A 114 32.69 -1.57 4.46
C GLY A 114 32.64 -0.48 5.53
N ILE A 115 31.49 -0.20 6.13
CA ILE A 115 31.37 0.89 7.12
C ILE A 115 31.63 0.39 8.56
N LEU A 116 30.76 -0.47 9.09
CA LEU A 116 30.78 -0.87 10.50
C LEU A 116 30.74 -2.40 10.69
N ASP A 117 31.51 -2.90 11.66
CA ASP A 117 31.51 -4.29 12.10
C ASP A 117 31.31 -4.38 13.62
N LEU A 118 30.30 -5.13 14.03
CA LEU A 118 30.01 -5.46 15.41
C LEU A 118 30.51 -6.89 15.66
N GLY A 119 31.52 -7.00 16.52
CA GLY A 119 32.31 -8.20 16.74
C GLY A 119 31.56 -9.33 17.42
N GLN A 120 32.21 -10.49 17.49
CA GLN A 120 31.63 -11.63 18.18
C GLN A 120 31.53 -11.31 19.68
N TYR A 121 30.35 -11.58 20.27
CA TYR A 121 30.01 -11.28 21.68
C TYR A 121 29.77 -9.81 22.03
N SER A 122 29.94 -8.86 21.09
CA SER A 122 29.57 -7.47 21.35
C SER A 122 28.06 -7.34 21.56
N THR A 123 27.63 -6.47 22.47
CA THR A 123 26.26 -5.97 22.51
C THR A 123 26.25 -4.52 22.03
N ALA A 124 25.40 -4.19 21.05
CA ALA A 124 25.38 -2.86 20.48
C ALA A 124 23.97 -2.30 20.26
N GLU A 125 23.85 -0.98 20.35
CA GLU A 125 22.66 -0.21 20.03
C GLU A 125 23.01 0.90 19.05
N LEU A 126 22.29 0.97 17.93
CA LEU A 126 22.48 1.97 16.89
C LEU A 126 21.18 2.76 16.73
N TYR A 127 21.26 4.09 16.80
CA TYR A 127 20.11 4.98 16.69
C TYR A 127 20.34 6.03 15.60
N GLU A 128 19.37 6.21 14.71
CA GLU A 128 19.30 7.36 13.80
C GLU A 128 20.60 7.62 12.99
N VAL A 129 21.23 6.56 12.49
CA VAL A 129 22.47 6.66 11.71
C VAL A 129 22.27 6.11 10.30
N THR A 130 22.84 6.79 9.31
CA THR A 130 22.90 6.31 7.92
C THR A 130 24.26 5.67 7.64
N LEU A 131 24.29 4.42 7.17
CA LEU A 131 25.48 3.69 6.73
C LEU A 131 25.43 3.55 5.21
N SER A 132 26.33 4.22 4.49
CA SER A 132 26.23 4.30 3.03
C SER A 132 27.53 4.17 2.24
N GLY A 133 27.40 3.69 0.99
CA GLY A 133 28.50 3.60 0.02
C GLY A 133 29.61 2.60 0.36
N GLY A 134 29.45 1.82 1.43
CA GLY A 134 30.41 0.80 1.85
C GLY A 134 30.58 -0.27 0.79
N SER A 135 31.81 -0.73 0.58
CA SER A 135 32.13 -1.69 -0.49
C SER A 135 33.11 -2.75 -0.01
N VAL A 136 32.77 -4.03 -0.12
CA VAL A 136 33.63 -5.14 0.39
C VAL A 136 33.95 -6.16 -0.70
N ASP A 137 35.14 -6.76 -0.64
CA ASP A 137 35.67 -7.71 -1.63
C ASP A 137 35.15 -9.15 -1.50
N GLY A 138 34.21 -9.38 -0.57
CA GLY A 138 33.57 -10.66 -0.32
C GLY A 138 34.21 -11.49 0.81
N GLY A 139 35.42 -11.15 1.27
CA GLY A 139 36.02 -11.78 2.47
C GLY A 139 35.33 -11.38 3.77
N SER A 140 34.74 -10.19 3.80
CA SER A 140 34.04 -9.61 4.95
C SER A 140 32.62 -9.13 4.56
N PRO A 141 31.59 -10.01 4.60
CA PRO A 141 30.22 -9.68 4.19
C PRO A 141 29.60 -8.53 4.98
N GLY A 142 28.57 -7.87 4.43
CA GLY A 142 27.96 -6.65 4.99
C GLY A 142 28.72 -5.40 4.55
N GLY A 143 28.34 -4.81 3.42
CA GLY A 143 28.97 -3.59 2.91
C GLY A 143 28.74 -2.39 3.83
N GLY A 144 27.53 -2.25 4.37
CA GLY A 144 27.19 -1.23 5.36
C GLY A 144 27.47 -1.72 6.78
N LEU A 145 26.78 -2.80 7.19
CA LEU A 145 26.82 -3.31 8.56
C LEU A 145 27.09 -4.82 8.60
N ARG A 146 28.04 -5.23 9.44
CA ARG A 146 28.23 -6.63 9.81
C ARG A 146 27.95 -6.83 11.29
N VAL A 147 27.13 -7.82 11.62
CA VAL A 147 26.75 -8.19 12.99
C VAL A 147 27.22 -9.60 13.30
N ARG A 148 28.10 -9.75 14.29
CA ARG A 148 28.60 -11.03 14.82
C ARG A 148 28.25 -11.26 16.29
N GLY A 149 27.77 -10.22 16.97
CA GLY A 149 27.25 -10.24 18.33
C GLY A 149 25.75 -9.96 18.36
N SER A 150 25.25 -9.36 19.44
CA SER A 150 23.87 -8.89 19.54
C SER A 150 23.79 -7.41 19.20
N ALA A 151 22.87 -7.03 18.31
CA ALA A 151 22.69 -5.64 17.92
C ALA A 151 21.20 -5.29 17.84
N GLN A 152 20.88 -4.10 18.34
CA GLN A 152 19.61 -3.44 18.11
C GLN A 152 19.86 -2.18 17.29
N ALA A 153 19.13 -2.04 16.20
CA ALA A 153 19.26 -0.92 15.30
C ALA A 153 17.87 -0.31 15.08
N THR A 154 17.71 0.93 15.53
CA THR A 154 16.43 1.63 15.49
C THR A 154 16.57 2.90 14.67
N SER A 155 15.64 3.10 13.72
CA SER A 155 15.62 4.27 12.84
C SER A 155 16.92 4.48 12.06
N ILE A 156 17.60 3.39 11.69
CA ILE A 156 18.82 3.46 10.88
C ILE A 156 18.50 3.36 9.39
N ARG A 157 19.43 3.82 8.56
CA ARG A 157 19.36 3.70 7.09
C ARG A 157 20.61 2.99 6.58
N VAL A 158 20.46 1.91 5.82
CA VAL A 158 21.58 1.20 5.19
C VAL A 158 21.40 1.30 3.67
N LEU A 159 22.18 2.18 3.05
CA LEU A 159 21.93 2.67 1.70
C LEU A 159 23.11 2.42 0.75
N ASP A 160 22.85 1.94 -0.45
CA ASP A 160 23.81 1.91 -1.57
C ASP A 160 25.15 1.23 -1.24
N ASN A 161 25.11 0.18 -0.40
CA ASN A 161 26.29 -0.59 -0.05
C ASN A 161 26.46 -1.80 -0.97
N ILE A 162 27.71 -2.17 -1.23
CA ILE A 162 28.09 -3.21 -2.19
C ILE A 162 28.92 -4.29 -1.52
N SER A 163 28.60 -5.55 -1.78
CA SER A 163 29.40 -6.70 -1.36
C SER A 163 29.71 -7.61 -2.54
N ALA A 164 31.00 -7.81 -2.86
CA ALA A 164 31.41 -8.85 -3.80
C ALA A 164 31.29 -10.29 -3.21
N GLY A 165 30.68 -10.41 -2.02
CA GLY A 165 30.31 -11.68 -1.39
C GLY A 165 28.83 -11.66 -1.00
N ARG A 166 28.54 -11.79 0.29
CA ARG A 166 27.16 -11.88 0.81
C ARG A 166 26.77 -10.61 1.57
N GLY A 167 25.47 -10.33 1.67
CA GLY A 167 24.93 -9.21 2.44
C GLY A 167 25.43 -7.88 1.89
N GLY A 168 24.83 -7.37 0.81
CA GLY A 168 25.22 -6.10 0.19
C GLY A 168 25.14 -4.96 1.20
N GLY A 169 23.99 -4.85 1.87
CA GLY A 169 23.78 -3.92 2.98
C GLY A 169 24.27 -4.50 4.30
N ILE A 170 23.61 -5.57 4.75
CA ILE A 170 23.76 -6.14 6.10
C ILE A 170 24.14 -7.61 6.04
N ALA A 171 25.05 -8.04 6.91
CA ALA A 171 25.32 -9.45 7.17
C ALA A 171 25.27 -9.78 8.66
N VAL A 172 24.37 -10.69 9.05
CA VAL A 172 24.29 -11.29 10.39
C VAL A 172 24.96 -12.66 10.34
N SER A 173 26.03 -12.84 11.12
CA SER A 173 26.92 -14.00 11.04
C SER A 173 27.40 -14.46 12.41
N ASN A 174 28.01 -15.65 12.50
CA ASN A 174 28.65 -16.17 13.72
C ASN A 174 27.75 -16.26 14.98
N ASN A 175 26.47 -16.63 14.80
CA ASN A 175 25.42 -16.62 15.83
C ASN A 175 25.08 -15.21 16.33
N GLY A 176 25.24 -14.22 15.46
CA GLY A 176 24.80 -12.86 15.74
C GLY A 176 23.27 -12.75 15.72
N THR A 177 22.76 -11.78 16.45
CA THR A 177 21.35 -11.41 16.50
C THR A 177 21.23 -9.96 16.11
N LEU A 178 20.37 -9.67 15.13
CA LEU A 178 20.01 -8.31 14.75
C LEU A 178 18.52 -8.09 14.89
N VAL A 179 18.14 -7.11 15.72
CA VAL A 179 16.81 -6.52 15.71
C VAL A 179 16.88 -5.21 14.96
N LEU A 180 16.13 -5.10 13.87
CA LEU A 180 16.07 -3.92 13.02
C LEU A 180 14.65 -3.36 13.06
N SER A 181 14.48 -2.20 13.70
CA SER A 181 13.20 -1.56 13.96
C SER A 181 13.11 -0.19 13.32
N ASP A 182 11.97 0.15 12.72
CA ASP A 182 11.68 1.49 12.17
C ASP A 182 12.75 1.98 11.18
N SER A 183 13.37 1.05 10.44
CA SER A 183 14.60 1.28 9.67
C SER A 183 14.41 1.02 8.19
N THR A 184 15.36 1.50 7.38
CA THR A 184 15.35 1.32 5.92
C THR A 184 16.64 0.65 5.44
N VAL A 185 16.51 -0.39 4.61
CA VAL A 185 17.63 -1.03 3.91
C VAL A 185 17.33 -0.96 2.41
N SER A 186 18.08 -0.12 1.69
CA SER A 186 17.74 0.21 0.30
C SER A 186 18.94 0.37 -0.62
N GLY A 187 18.77 0.04 -1.91
CA GLY A 187 19.78 0.24 -2.95
C GLY A 187 21.04 -0.60 -2.77
N ASN A 188 21.05 -1.58 -1.86
CA ASN A 188 22.23 -2.37 -1.59
C ASN A 188 22.38 -3.51 -2.61
N SER A 189 23.62 -3.90 -2.91
CA SER A 189 23.93 -4.89 -3.94
C SER A 189 24.93 -5.94 -3.46
N ALA A 190 24.69 -7.22 -3.78
CA ALA A 190 25.64 -8.30 -3.55
C ALA A 190 25.92 -9.09 -4.83
N SER A 191 27.14 -9.57 -5.04
CA SER A 191 27.40 -10.56 -6.11
C SER A 191 27.08 -11.99 -5.67
N GLY A 192 26.98 -12.24 -4.36
CA GLY A 192 26.51 -13.47 -3.75
C GLY A 192 25.13 -13.29 -3.09
N ASN A 193 24.87 -14.04 -2.02
CA ASN A 193 23.54 -14.12 -1.42
C ASN A 193 23.17 -12.90 -0.55
N GLY A 194 21.90 -12.48 -0.61
CA GLY A 194 21.36 -11.40 0.21
C GLY A 194 21.81 -10.04 -0.30
N GLY A 195 21.13 -9.51 -1.32
CA GLY A 195 21.43 -8.18 -1.88
C GLY A 195 21.28 -7.10 -0.80
N GLY A 196 20.17 -7.14 -0.07
CA GLY A 196 19.97 -6.33 1.12
C GLY A 196 20.61 -6.95 2.36
N ILE A 197 20.08 -8.10 2.79
CA ILE A 197 20.43 -8.73 4.08
C ILE A 197 20.78 -10.22 3.89
N ARG A 198 21.87 -10.63 4.54
CA ARG A 198 22.28 -12.03 4.68
C ARG A 198 22.22 -12.48 6.14
N VAL A 199 21.59 -13.63 6.42
CA VAL A 199 21.53 -14.22 7.78
C VAL A 199 22.13 -15.63 7.80
N ASP A 200 23.36 -15.80 8.30
CA ASP A 200 24.04 -17.10 8.36
C ASP A 200 23.37 -18.08 9.36
N GLY A 201 23.63 -19.39 9.18
CA GLY A 201 23.11 -20.41 10.09
C GLY A 201 23.51 -20.17 11.55
N GLY A 202 22.56 -20.40 12.47
CA GLY A 202 22.70 -20.11 13.89
C GLY A 202 22.54 -18.64 14.28
N SER A 203 22.42 -17.74 13.29
CA SER A 203 22.16 -16.31 13.51
C SER A 203 20.66 -16.01 13.40
N ALA A 204 20.24 -14.82 13.85
CA ALA A 204 18.84 -14.44 13.84
C ALA A 204 18.60 -12.97 13.44
N LEU A 205 17.51 -12.74 12.73
CA LEU A 205 17.04 -11.44 12.27
C LEU A 205 15.58 -11.22 12.67
N TRP A 206 15.32 -10.07 13.29
CA TRP A 206 13.98 -9.52 13.46
C TRP A 206 13.89 -8.22 12.66
N LEU A 207 13.00 -8.19 11.67
CA LEU A 207 12.69 -7.01 10.87
C LEU A 207 11.31 -6.50 11.29
N ILE A 208 11.26 -5.32 11.90
CA ILE A 208 10.06 -4.80 12.58
C ILE A 208 9.78 -3.39 12.06
N ARG A 209 8.56 -3.13 11.58
CA ARG A 209 8.15 -1.79 11.07
C ARG A 209 9.16 -1.16 10.11
N SER A 210 9.80 -1.99 9.30
CA SER A 210 10.96 -1.59 8.50
C SER A 210 10.71 -1.80 7.02
N THR A 211 11.49 -1.11 6.20
CA THR A 211 11.40 -1.19 4.73
C THR A 211 12.68 -1.75 4.15
N LEU A 212 12.55 -2.80 3.34
CA LEU A 212 13.63 -3.39 2.56
C LEU A 212 13.29 -3.22 1.07
N GLN A 213 13.92 -2.26 0.40
CA GLN A 213 13.55 -1.92 -0.98
C GLN A 213 14.69 -1.80 -1.98
N GLY A 214 14.47 -2.19 -3.23
CA GLY A 214 15.40 -1.91 -4.33
C GLY A 214 16.77 -2.55 -4.14
N ASN A 215 16.88 -3.62 -3.35
CA ASN A 215 18.14 -4.32 -3.15
C ASN A 215 18.34 -5.38 -4.23
N SER A 216 19.59 -5.61 -4.63
CA SER A 216 19.90 -6.42 -5.80
C SER A 216 20.95 -7.50 -5.56
N VAL A 217 20.82 -8.63 -6.24
CA VAL A 217 21.91 -9.57 -6.43
C VAL A 217 22.36 -9.54 -7.90
N THR A 218 23.63 -9.18 -8.12
CA THR A 218 24.22 -8.96 -9.45
C THR A 218 25.16 -10.09 -9.90
N GLY A 219 25.42 -11.07 -9.05
CA GLY A 219 26.17 -12.29 -9.40
C GLY A 219 25.33 -13.54 -9.18
N SER A 220 25.97 -14.71 -9.02
CA SER A 220 25.29 -16.01 -8.96
C SER A 220 24.59 -16.32 -7.62
N GLY A 221 24.16 -15.30 -6.88
CA GLY A 221 23.52 -15.44 -5.58
C GLY A 221 22.00 -15.51 -5.64
N HIS A 222 21.38 -15.57 -4.47
CA HIS A 222 19.92 -15.64 -4.26
C HIS A 222 19.48 -14.66 -3.16
N GLY A 223 18.18 -14.35 -3.08
CA GLY A 223 17.64 -13.43 -2.08
C GLY A 223 17.99 -11.98 -2.40
N GLY A 224 17.32 -11.37 -3.37
CA GLY A 224 17.55 -9.96 -3.74
C GLY A 224 17.41 -9.04 -2.52
N GLY A 225 16.33 -9.24 -1.74
CA GLY A 225 16.15 -8.60 -0.44
C GLY A 225 16.89 -9.34 0.66
N ILE A 226 16.40 -10.52 1.05
CA ILE A 226 16.91 -11.32 2.17
C ILE A 226 17.32 -12.71 1.68
N GLN A 227 18.49 -13.17 2.10
CA GLN A 227 18.83 -14.59 2.04
C GLN A 227 19.15 -15.13 3.43
N SER A 228 18.35 -16.09 3.90
CA SER A 228 18.43 -16.60 5.26
C SER A 228 18.75 -18.09 5.34
N GLN A 229 19.63 -18.40 6.29
CA GLN A 229 19.95 -19.75 6.79
C GLN A 229 19.72 -19.85 8.30
N GLY A 230 19.20 -18.79 8.92
CA GLY A 230 18.94 -18.68 10.35
C GLY A 230 17.52 -18.19 10.62
N LEU A 231 17.20 -17.98 11.89
CA LEU A 231 15.85 -17.60 12.29
C LEU A 231 15.52 -16.19 11.81
N THR A 232 14.42 -16.04 11.08
CA THR A 232 14.00 -14.75 10.50
C THR A 232 12.55 -14.47 10.89
N ARG A 233 12.32 -13.31 11.53
CA ARG A 233 10.98 -12.81 11.84
C ARG A 233 10.76 -11.49 11.15
N ILE A 234 9.63 -11.34 10.48
CA ILE A 234 9.26 -10.14 9.71
C ILE A 234 7.88 -9.69 10.18
N LEU A 235 7.81 -8.53 10.80
CA LEU A 235 6.64 -8.03 11.50
C LEU A 235 6.33 -6.60 11.01
N ASN A 236 5.11 -6.37 10.51
CA ASN A 236 4.65 -5.07 10.01
C ASN A 236 5.63 -4.37 9.07
N SER A 237 6.30 -5.14 8.21
CA SER A 237 7.39 -4.64 7.39
C SER A 237 7.04 -4.75 5.90
N THR A 238 7.74 -3.95 5.09
CA THR A 238 7.54 -3.91 3.64
C THR A 238 8.82 -4.35 2.94
N ILE A 239 8.69 -5.34 2.05
CA ILE A 239 9.77 -5.88 1.24
C ILE A 239 9.35 -5.75 -0.22
N ILE A 240 9.96 -4.80 -0.92
CA ILE A 240 9.47 -4.34 -2.22
C ILE A 240 10.59 -4.08 -3.22
N GLU A 241 10.35 -4.33 -4.51
CA GLU A 241 11.30 -3.99 -5.58
C GLU A 241 12.71 -4.62 -5.44
N ASN A 242 12.84 -5.71 -4.69
CA ASN A 242 14.13 -6.39 -4.57
C ASN A 242 14.32 -7.38 -5.72
N VAL A 243 15.52 -7.44 -6.28
CA VAL A 243 15.77 -8.12 -7.55
C VAL A 243 16.98 -9.05 -7.50
N VAL A 244 16.91 -10.18 -8.19
CA VAL A 244 18.09 -10.92 -8.63
C VAL A 244 18.24 -10.72 -10.13
N VAL A 245 19.44 -10.37 -10.60
CA VAL A 245 19.67 -9.96 -12.00
C VAL A 245 20.18 -11.10 -12.87
N GLU A 246 20.99 -12.01 -12.32
CA GLU A 246 21.65 -13.07 -13.09
C GLU A 246 20.78 -14.31 -13.34
N ALA A 247 20.91 -14.90 -14.53
CA ALA A 247 20.14 -16.06 -14.96
C ALA A 247 20.36 -17.27 -14.03
N GLY A 248 19.27 -17.80 -13.46
CA GLY A 248 19.31 -18.90 -12.47
C GLY A 248 19.36 -18.43 -11.01
N GLY A 249 19.42 -17.13 -10.77
CA GLY A 249 19.12 -16.51 -9.49
C GLY A 249 17.66 -16.72 -9.07
N ARG A 250 17.41 -16.68 -7.77
CA ARG A 250 16.14 -17.11 -7.15
C ARG A 250 15.80 -16.27 -5.92
N GLY A 251 14.52 -16.21 -5.56
CA GLY A 251 14.04 -15.45 -4.40
C GLY A 251 14.33 -13.96 -4.53
N GLY A 252 13.63 -13.26 -5.43
CA GLY A 252 13.78 -11.82 -5.63
C GLY A 252 13.65 -11.04 -4.33
N GLY A 253 12.65 -11.39 -3.51
CA GLY A 253 12.44 -10.80 -2.20
C GLY A 253 13.21 -11.56 -1.12
N ILE A 254 12.86 -12.82 -0.89
CA ILE A 254 13.38 -13.66 0.18
C ILE A 254 13.75 -15.05 -0.35
N GLU A 255 14.94 -15.54 0.02
CA GLU A 255 15.36 -16.94 -0.16
C GLU A 255 15.65 -17.57 1.21
N LEU A 256 15.03 -18.73 1.48
CA LEU A 256 15.24 -19.55 2.67
C LEU A 256 15.94 -20.86 2.30
N ASN A 257 17.06 -21.15 2.98
CA ASN A 257 17.80 -22.40 2.84
C ASN A 257 17.66 -23.26 4.12
N THR A 258 18.30 -24.43 4.15
CA THR A 258 18.32 -25.30 5.35
C THR A 258 18.74 -24.53 6.62
N GLY A 259 17.85 -24.49 7.62
CA GLY A 259 18.01 -23.73 8.87
C GLY A 259 17.39 -22.31 8.86
N GLY A 260 16.95 -21.82 7.70
CA GLY A 260 16.30 -20.53 7.51
C GLY A 260 14.80 -20.59 7.77
N ASP A 261 14.41 -20.63 9.04
CA ASP A 261 12.99 -20.57 9.41
C ASP A 261 12.48 -19.12 9.35
N LEU A 262 11.35 -18.92 8.68
CA LEU A 262 10.69 -17.63 8.51
C LEU A 262 9.34 -17.63 9.22
N THR A 263 9.10 -16.60 10.02
CA THR A 263 7.76 -16.19 10.42
C THR A 263 7.51 -14.76 9.95
N MET A 264 6.49 -14.57 9.10
CA MET A 264 6.08 -13.27 8.59
C MET A 264 4.65 -12.96 9.03
N VAL A 265 4.43 -11.78 9.59
CA VAL A 265 3.13 -11.36 10.15
C VAL A 265 2.84 -9.92 9.75
N ASN A 266 1.61 -9.63 9.31
CA ASN A 266 1.13 -8.28 9.00
C ASN A 266 2.04 -7.51 8.01
N SER A 267 2.68 -8.22 7.10
CA SER A 267 3.75 -7.66 6.27
C SER A 267 3.39 -7.70 4.78
N THR A 268 4.13 -6.92 3.99
CA THR A 268 3.93 -6.82 2.54
C THR A 268 5.18 -7.29 1.81
N LEU A 269 5.01 -8.24 0.91
CA LEU A 269 6.04 -8.74 0.01
C LEU A 269 5.53 -8.60 -1.43
N VAL A 270 5.91 -7.52 -2.12
CA VAL A 270 5.38 -7.22 -3.46
C VAL A 270 6.46 -6.71 -4.41
N ASP A 271 6.24 -6.87 -5.72
CA ASP A 271 7.13 -6.35 -6.78
C ASP A 271 8.60 -6.80 -6.70
N ASN A 272 8.87 -7.93 -6.03
CA ASN A 272 10.21 -8.51 -6.00
C ASN A 272 10.39 -9.43 -7.21
N ALA A 273 11.58 -9.46 -7.80
CA ALA A 273 11.79 -10.14 -9.08
C ALA A 273 13.04 -11.02 -9.09
N SER A 274 12.97 -12.15 -9.78
CA SER A 274 14.15 -12.95 -10.12
C SER A 274 14.02 -13.47 -11.55
N PRO A 275 15.12 -13.87 -12.23
CA PRO A 275 15.05 -14.33 -13.61
C PRO A 275 14.47 -15.75 -13.73
N ALA A 276 14.36 -16.48 -12.61
CA ALA A 276 13.42 -17.59 -12.48
C ALA A 276 12.03 -16.98 -12.20
N ALA A 277 11.07 -17.23 -13.10
CA ALA A 277 9.74 -16.60 -13.12
C ALA A 277 9.10 -16.48 -11.72
N GLY A 278 8.66 -15.27 -11.37
CA GLY A 278 7.76 -14.99 -10.23
C GLY A 278 8.29 -15.24 -8.80
N GLU A 279 9.47 -15.84 -8.59
CA GLU A 279 9.91 -16.27 -7.25
C GLU A 279 10.22 -15.08 -6.30
N GLN A 280 9.21 -14.52 -5.63
CA GLN A 280 9.38 -13.49 -4.60
C GLN A 280 9.88 -14.06 -3.28
N LEU A 281 9.32 -15.19 -2.85
CA LEU A 281 9.73 -15.96 -1.69
C LEU A 281 10.01 -17.38 -2.13
N ARG A 282 11.24 -17.85 -1.91
CA ARG A 282 11.62 -19.23 -2.20
C ARG A 282 12.06 -19.98 -0.94
N GLN A 283 11.54 -21.18 -0.77
CA GLN A 283 11.90 -22.10 0.30
C GLN A 283 12.67 -23.32 -0.26
N SER A 284 14.00 -23.21 -0.35
CA SER A 284 14.87 -24.35 -0.70
C SER A 284 15.24 -25.23 0.51
N GLY A 285 14.96 -24.74 1.73
CA GLY A 285 14.98 -25.45 3.01
C GLY A 285 14.43 -24.55 4.14
N GLY A 286 14.41 -25.03 5.39
CA GLY A 286 13.77 -24.30 6.50
C GLY A 286 12.25 -24.37 6.44
N LEU A 287 11.54 -23.66 7.32
CA LEU A 287 10.08 -23.60 7.38
C LEU A 287 9.59 -22.14 7.28
N ALA A 288 8.76 -21.85 6.28
CA ALA A 288 8.09 -20.56 6.15
C ALA A 288 6.68 -20.60 6.73
N ARG A 289 6.35 -19.64 7.60
CA ARG A 289 5.00 -19.40 8.12
C ARG A 289 4.64 -17.95 7.88
N VAL A 290 3.54 -17.71 7.17
CA VAL A 290 3.08 -16.37 6.81
C VAL A 290 1.65 -16.19 7.32
N TYR A 291 1.41 -15.07 7.98
CA TYR A 291 0.15 -14.76 8.65
C TYR A 291 -0.29 -13.34 8.28
N ASN A 292 -1.58 -13.12 7.99
CA ASN A 292 -2.18 -11.79 7.83
C ASN A 292 -1.39 -10.85 6.90
N SER A 293 -0.82 -11.37 5.82
CA SER A 293 0.16 -10.65 4.99
C SER A 293 -0.27 -10.58 3.53
N ILE A 294 0.37 -9.69 2.76
CA ILE A 294 0.12 -9.50 1.33
C ILE A 294 1.33 -9.99 0.53
N LEU A 295 1.08 -10.85 -0.46
CA LEU A 295 2.04 -11.32 -1.45
C LEU A 295 1.49 -11.00 -2.85
N GLY A 296 2.24 -10.29 -3.70
CA GLY A 296 1.74 -9.91 -5.04
C GLY A 296 2.85 -9.59 -6.04
N GLU A 297 2.78 -10.15 -7.25
CA GLU A 297 3.87 -10.13 -8.24
C GLU A 297 3.93 -8.87 -9.12
N ARG A 298 5.12 -8.65 -9.68
CA ARG A 298 5.33 -7.79 -10.85
C ARG A 298 5.12 -8.64 -12.10
N VAL A 299 3.98 -8.49 -12.75
CA VAL A 299 3.54 -9.18 -13.99
C VAL A 299 4.72 -9.69 -14.83
N ALA A 300 5.01 -11.00 -14.74
CA ALA A 300 6.03 -11.67 -15.55
C ALA A 300 5.48 -12.98 -16.12
N ASP A 301 5.67 -13.11 -17.44
CA ASP A 301 5.16 -14.12 -18.35
C ASP A 301 5.52 -15.57 -17.95
N THR A 302 4.48 -16.42 -17.85
CA THR A 302 4.46 -17.90 -17.82
C THR A 302 5.43 -18.67 -16.88
N VAL A 303 4.82 -19.47 -15.98
CA VAL A 303 5.23 -20.77 -15.39
C VAL A 303 5.43 -20.79 -13.85
N GLU A 304 4.69 -21.76 -13.25
CA GLU A 304 4.72 -22.36 -11.91
C GLU A 304 6.06 -22.33 -11.15
N ASP A 305 6.06 -21.99 -9.84
CA ASP A 305 6.59 -22.81 -8.72
C ASP A 305 6.54 -22.04 -7.38
N CYS A 306 5.70 -22.47 -6.43
CA CYS A 306 5.83 -22.06 -5.03
C CYS A 306 5.38 -23.20 -4.11
N ALA A 307 6.33 -23.78 -3.37
CA ALA A 307 6.09 -24.81 -2.37
C ALA A 307 5.93 -24.19 -0.97
N LEU A 308 4.82 -23.47 -0.74
CA LEU A 308 4.42 -23.11 0.64
C LEU A 308 3.72 -24.31 1.29
N ALA A 309 4.24 -24.76 2.43
CA ALA A 309 3.56 -25.72 3.28
C ALA A 309 2.34 -25.04 3.92
N THR A 310 1.16 -25.16 3.29
CA THR A 310 -0.17 -24.76 3.80
C THR A 310 -0.19 -23.42 4.56
N PRO A 311 -0.50 -22.28 3.93
CA PRO A 311 -0.66 -21.03 4.67
C PRO A 311 -1.84 -21.15 5.65
N PRO A 312 -1.63 -20.99 6.97
CA PRO A 312 -2.73 -20.80 7.90
C PRO A 312 -3.26 -19.36 7.78
N ASN A 313 -4.59 -19.23 7.69
CA ASN A 313 -5.46 -18.06 7.92
C ASN A 313 -5.04 -16.68 7.32
N ASN A 314 -5.90 -16.12 6.46
CA ASN A 314 -6.01 -14.70 6.11
C ASN A 314 -4.79 -14.04 5.42
N THR A 315 -4.15 -14.74 4.48
CA THR A 315 -3.10 -14.16 3.60
C THR A 315 -3.68 -13.91 2.21
N LEU A 316 -3.47 -12.71 1.67
CA LEU A 316 -3.88 -12.30 0.31
C LEU A 316 -2.75 -12.55 -0.69
N VAL A 317 -3.04 -13.28 -1.76
CA VAL A 317 -2.09 -13.65 -2.81
C VAL A 317 -2.63 -13.22 -4.17
N PHE A 318 -1.92 -12.34 -4.87
CA PHE A 318 -2.29 -11.86 -6.20
C PHE A 318 -1.43 -12.55 -7.27
N ASP A 319 -2.11 -13.26 -8.19
CA ASP A 319 -1.60 -13.92 -9.41
C ASP A 319 -0.46 -14.95 -9.21
N GLY A 320 -0.59 -16.13 -9.84
CA GLY A 320 0.52 -17.04 -10.21
C GLY A 320 1.45 -17.63 -9.14
N SER A 321 1.50 -17.06 -7.94
CA SER A 321 2.64 -17.16 -7.04
C SER A 321 2.66 -18.45 -6.23
N CYS A 322 1.78 -19.42 -6.52
CA CYS A 322 1.63 -20.70 -5.83
C CYS A 322 0.97 -21.75 -6.74
N ASP A 323 1.74 -22.72 -7.27
CA ASP A 323 1.17 -24.03 -7.66
C ASP A 323 1.65 -25.11 -6.68
N ALA A 324 0.68 -25.69 -5.97
CA ALA A 324 0.88 -26.83 -5.09
C ALA A 324 0.69 -28.12 -5.90
N THR A 325 1.76 -28.64 -6.51
CA THR A 325 1.77 -30.03 -6.95
C THR A 325 1.83 -30.97 -5.73
N LEU A 326 0.66 -31.38 -5.27
CA LEU A 326 0.42 -32.32 -4.18
C LEU A 326 0.84 -33.75 -4.58
N SER A 327 2.13 -34.07 -4.47
CA SER A 327 2.61 -35.45 -4.45
C SER A 327 2.75 -35.93 -3.00
N GLY A 328 1.62 -36.26 -2.36
CA GLY A 328 1.61 -36.85 -1.03
C GLY A 328 0.26 -36.77 -0.30
N ALA A 329 -0.61 -37.75 -0.54
CA ALA A 329 -1.84 -38.12 0.18
C ALA A 329 -2.36 -37.18 1.31
N ILE A 330 -3.48 -36.51 1.05
CA ILE A 330 -4.35 -35.89 2.05
C ILE A 330 -5.21 -36.97 2.71
N SER A 331 -5.09 -37.11 4.04
CA SER A 331 -6.14 -37.70 4.87
C SER A 331 -6.92 -36.59 5.56
N PHE A 332 -8.17 -36.39 5.14
CA PHE A 332 -9.13 -35.55 5.85
C PHE A 332 -9.48 -36.19 7.19
N LEU A 333 -9.27 -35.46 8.28
CA LEU A 333 -9.98 -35.68 9.54
C LEU A 333 -10.59 -34.35 9.98
N SER A 334 -11.86 -34.15 9.63
CA SER A 334 -12.78 -33.28 10.36
C SER A 334 -12.96 -33.83 11.79
N PRO A 335 -13.18 -32.99 12.82
CA PRO A 335 -14.51 -32.41 12.96
C PRO A 335 -14.55 -30.96 13.48
N GLY A 336 -15.36 -30.14 12.80
CA GLY A 336 -16.18 -29.10 13.42
C GLY A 336 -15.57 -27.70 13.56
N VAL A 337 -16.17 -26.79 12.78
CA VAL A 337 -16.31 -25.32 12.89
C VAL A 337 -15.60 -24.59 11.74
N GLY A 338 -16.36 -23.74 11.06
CA GLY A 338 -16.03 -23.12 9.78
C GLY A 338 -14.87 -22.13 9.86
N GLY A 339 -14.08 -22.10 8.80
CA GLY A 339 -12.99 -21.15 8.57
C GLY A 339 -12.46 -21.34 7.16
N ASN A 340 -13.08 -20.67 6.20
CA ASN A 340 -12.58 -20.50 4.84
C ASN A 340 -11.86 -19.15 4.75
N GLY A 341 -10.68 -19.08 4.13
CA GLY A 341 -10.01 -17.80 3.92
C GLY A 341 -8.66 -17.86 3.20
N THR A 342 -8.62 -18.49 2.01
CA THR A 342 -7.59 -18.18 1.01
C THR A 342 -8.34 -17.73 -0.24
N LEU A 343 -8.26 -16.44 -0.58
CA LEU A 343 -8.90 -15.86 -1.76
C LEU A 343 -7.87 -15.88 -2.91
N PHE A 344 -8.06 -16.79 -3.86
CA PHE A 344 -7.33 -16.79 -5.13
C PHE A 344 -8.11 -15.94 -6.14
N LEU A 345 -7.50 -14.87 -6.65
CA LEU A 345 -8.04 -14.10 -7.78
C LEU A 345 -7.22 -14.41 -9.03
N PRO A 346 -7.67 -15.29 -9.93
CA PRO A 346 -7.01 -15.49 -11.21
C PRO A 346 -7.33 -14.32 -12.16
N LEU A 347 -6.30 -13.62 -12.60
CA LEU A 347 -6.38 -12.69 -13.74
C LEU A 347 -5.65 -13.33 -14.92
N ASP A 348 -6.29 -14.30 -15.58
CA ASP A 348 -5.87 -14.68 -16.94
C ASP A 348 -7.09 -14.85 -17.86
N SER A 349 -7.09 -14.05 -18.92
CA SER A 349 -8.00 -14.08 -20.06
C SER A 349 -7.68 -15.19 -21.09
N SER A 350 -6.83 -16.18 -20.78
CA SER A 350 -6.42 -17.22 -21.73
C SER A 350 -6.88 -18.65 -21.40
N ALA A 351 -7.61 -18.88 -20.30
CA ALA A 351 -8.17 -20.19 -19.95
C ALA A 351 -9.50 -20.51 -20.67
N THR A 352 -9.56 -20.40 -22.00
CA THR A 352 -10.71 -20.87 -22.79
C THR A 352 -10.71 -22.40 -22.94
N SER A 353 -10.86 -23.18 -21.85
CA SER A 353 -11.35 -24.57 -21.90
C SER A 353 -11.46 -25.27 -20.53
N ALA A 354 -12.15 -24.68 -19.55
CA ALA A 354 -12.77 -25.46 -18.47
C ALA A 354 -13.90 -24.65 -17.84
N MET A 355 -15.09 -25.24 -17.75
CA MET A 355 -16.37 -24.64 -17.30
C MET A 355 -17.08 -23.81 -18.37
N GLY A 356 -17.97 -24.49 -19.11
CA GLY A 356 -18.88 -23.84 -20.05
C GLY A 356 -19.93 -23.02 -19.32
N ILE A 357 -19.93 -21.71 -19.58
CA ILE A 357 -21.13 -20.88 -19.59
C ILE A 357 -21.07 -20.08 -20.89
N ALA A 358 -21.94 -20.45 -21.81
CA ALA A 358 -22.29 -19.62 -22.96
C ALA A 358 -23.46 -18.75 -22.53
N ASP A 359 -23.31 -17.43 -22.54
CA ASP A 359 -24.28 -16.53 -23.16
C ASP A 359 -23.65 -15.14 -23.35
N GLU A 360 -23.88 -14.56 -24.52
CA GLU A 360 -23.46 -13.20 -24.86
C GLU A 360 -24.60 -12.24 -24.57
N ASP A 361 -24.41 -11.35 -23.60
CA ASP A 361 -24.95 -9.99 -23.51
C ASP A 361 -24.62 -9.48 -22.09
N TRP A 362 -24.55 -8.16 -21.90
CA TRP A 362 -24.29 -7.43 -20.63
C TRP A 362 -22.83 -7.08 -20.30
N LEU A 363 -22.29 -6.10 -21.04
CA LEU A 363 -21.35 -5.14 -20.47
C LEU A 363 -22.00 -3.75 -20.48
N ASP A 364 -22.57 -3.38 -19.34
CA ASP A 364 -22.69 -1.97 -18.95
C ASP A 364 -21.89 -1.81 -17.66
N GLU A 365 -21.10 -0.74 -17.61
CA GLU A 365 -20.11 -0.49 -16.58
C GLU A 365 -20.74 -0.27 -15.20
N ARG A 366 -20.04 -0.79 -14.17
CA ARG A 366 -20.10 -0.48 -12.72
C ARG A 366 -20.76 -1.55 -11.84
N VAL A 367 -19.94 -2.04 -10.90
CA VAL A 367 -20.18 -2.97 -9.78
C VAL A 367 -20.06 -4.45 -10.13
N LEU A 368 -18.90 -5.03 -9.84
CA LEU A 368 -18.70 -6.47 -9.71
C LEU A 368 -19.38 -6.93 -8.41
N ASN A 369 -20.63 -7.38 -8.51
CA ASN A 369 -21.35 -8.03 -7.41
C ASN A 369 -20.98 -9.53 -7.44
N VAL A 370 -20.14 -10.00 -6.51
CA VAL A 370 -19.84 -11.42 -6.37
C VAL A 370 -20.73 -12.00 -5.26
N ASP A 371 -21.76 -12.74 -5.66
CA ASP A 371 -22.54 -13.63 -4.81
C ASP A 371 -21.66 -14.84 -4.44
N LEU A 372 -21.24 -14.94 -3.17
CA LEU A 372 -20.29 -15.96 -2.69
C LEU A 372 -20.94 -17.15 -1.95
N ASN A 373 -22.27 -17.25 -1.95
CA ASN A 373 -23.01 -18.39 -1.39
C ASN A 373 -24.04 -18.99 -2.36
N GLY A 374 -24.32 -18.32 -3.48
CA GLY A 374 -25.17 -18.85 -4.55
C GLY A 374 -26.63 -19.07 -4.14
N ASP A 375 -27.13 -18.32 -3.15
CA ASP A 375 -28.53 -18.39 -2.73
C ASP A 375 -29.38 -17.20 -3.20
N GLY A 376 -28.79 -16.16 -3.79
CA GLY A 376 -29.52 -15.14 -4.53
C GLY A 376 -30.43 -14.23 -3.68
N ASP A 377 -30.14 -14.04 -2.39
CA ASP A 377 -30.83 -13.06 -1.55
C ASP A 377 -29.91 -11.87 -1.18
N ASP A 378 -30.37 -10.67 -1.50
CA ASP A 378 -29.66 -9.38 -1.52
C ASP A 378 -29.77 -8.64 -0.17
N ASP A 379 -29.51 -9.31 0.96
CA ASP A 379 -29.69 -8.74 2.30
C ASP A 379 -28.67 -9.28 3.32
N ASP A 380 -27.46 -8.72 3.38
CA ASP A 380 -26.67 -8.68 4.62
C ASP A 380 -25.89 -7.35 4.72
N VAL A 381 -26.61 -6.34 5.23
CA VAL A 381 -26.07 -5.06 5.69
C VAL A 381 -25.28 -5.31 6.98
N PHE A 382 -23.97 -5.08 6.98
CA PHE A 382 -23.22 -4.82 8.21
C PHE A 382 -22.52 -3.45 8.15
N SER A 383 -22.79 -2.67 9.20
CA SER A 383 -22.44 -1.28 9.37
C SER A 383 -21.27 -1.07 10.33
N THR A 384 -20.52 0.01 10.08
CA THR A 384 -19.71 0.86 11.00
C THR A 384 -18.41 0.34 11.63
N ASP A 385 -17.31 0.98 11.17
CA ASP A 385 -16.29 1.76 11.92
C ASP A 385 -14.88 1.19 12.30
N ILE A 386 -13.86 1.85 11.68
CA ILE A 386 -12.45 2.17 12.05
C ILE A 386 -11.30 1.21 11.65
N ASP A 387 -10.23 1.77 11.03
CA ASP A 387 -8.94 1.11 10.71
C ASP A 387 -7.92 1.11 11.88
N GLN A 388 -6.92 0.22 11.84
CA GLN A 388 -5.91 -0.07 12.91
C GLN A 388 -4.92 1.06 13.23
N SER A 389 -5.11 2.26 12.69
CA SER A 389 -4.42 3.46 13.16
C SER A 389 -5.36 4.67 13.31
N GLY A 390 -6.47 4.77 12.56
CA GLY A 390 -7.40 5.92 12.50
C GLY A 390 -7.15 6.98 11.40
N LYS A 391 -6.70 6.62 10.18
CA LYS A 391 -6.50 7.55 9.04
C LYS A 391 -6.73 6.83 7.70
N PRO A 392 -7.36 7.50 6.73
CA PRO A 392 -7.89 6.85 5.53
C PRO A 392 -6.78 6.39 4.58
N ARG A 393 -6.87 5.16 4.10
CA ARG A 393 -6.32 4.75 2.79
C ARG A 393 -7.50 4.57 1.85
N THR A 394 -7.77 5.56 1.00
CA THR A 394 -8.66 5.40 -0.15
C THR A 394 -7.98 5.95 -1.39
N VAL A 395 -8.02 5.14 -2.45
CA VAL A 395 -8.41 5.60 -3.78
C VAL A 395 -9.76 4.93 -4.08
N ASP A 396 -10.81 5.38 -3.38
CA ASP A 396 -12.26 5.09 -3.53
C ASP A 396 -12.71 3.59 -3.64
N PRO A 397 -14.02 3.25 -3.52
CA PRO A 397 -14.55 2.63 -2.32
C PRO A 397 -14.89 1.14 -2.51
N GLY A 398 -14.48 0.31 -1.56
CA GLY A 398 -15.07 -1.00 -1.32
C GLY A 398 -14.06 -2.12 -1.18
N ILE A 399 -14.21 -2.87 -0.08
CA ILE A 399 -13.60 -4.16 0.28
C ILE A 399 -12.37 -4.03 1.20
N ASP A 400 -12.61 -4.32 2.48
CA ASP A 400 -11.64 -4.79 3.47
C ASP A 400 -11.97 -6.25 3.82
N LEU A 401 -11.03 -7.16 3.60
CA LEU A 401 -11.14 -8.60 3.86
C LEU A 401 -10.68 -8.87 5.29
N GLY A 402 -11.59 -8.59 6.24
CA GLY A 402 -11.35 -8.70 7.68
C GLY A 402 -10.79 -10.06 8.11
N ALA A 403 -9.77 -10.02 8.96
CA ALA A 403 -9.20 -11.18 9.63
C ALA A 403 -9.68 -11.24 11.09
N ALA A 404 -10.54 -12.22 11.42
CA ALA A 404 -10.72 -12.72 12.78
C ALA A 404 -11.13 -14.21 12.78
N GLU A 405 -10.29 -15.09 13.33
CA GLU A 405 -10.56 -15.94 14.51
C GLU A 405 -9.28 -16.74 14.84
N TYR A 406 -8.68 -16.45 16.00
CA TYR A 406 -7.46 -17.07 16.50
C TYR A 406 -7.80 -18.42 17.15
N VAL A 407 -7.25 -19.52 16.62
CA VAL A 407 -7.41 -20.86 17.22
C VAL A 407 -6.16 -21.17 18.03
N CYS A 408 -6.30 -21.54 19.32
CA CYS A 408 -5.17 -22.00 20.13
C CYS A 408 -4.49 -23.19 19.43
N GLY A 409 -3.37 -22.93 18.75
CA GLY A 409 -2.55 -23.94 18.11
C GLY A 409 -1.67 -24.66 19.12
N ILE A 410 -1.30 -25.90 18.82
CA ILE A 410 -0.37 -26.74 19.58
C ILE A 410 1.10 -26.26 19.50
N GLY A 411 1.35 -24.95 19.61
CA GLY A 411 2.66 -24.33 19.48
C GLY A 411 2.90 -23.22 20.51
N SER A 412 4.09 -23.23 21.10
CA SER A 412 4.59 -22.36 22.17
C SER A 412 4.87 -20.91 21.79
N THR A 413 4.43 -20.41 20.63
CA THR A 413 4.69 -19.01 20.23
C THR A 413 3.48 -18.36 19.57
N TYR A 414 3.09 -17.22 20.14
CA TYR A 414 1.91 -16.43 19.81
C TYR A 414 2.33 -15.05 19.28
N HIS A 415 1.56 -14.48 18.34
CA HIS A 415 1.89 -13.21 17.68
C HIS A 415 0.69 -12.25 17.69
N PRO A 416 0.25 -11.79 18.88
CA PRO A 416 -0.97 -10.99 18.98
C PRO A 416 -0.81 -9.64 18.29
N ALA A 417 -1.76 -9.24 17.45
CA ALA A 417 -1.78 -7.95 16.74
C ALA A 417 -2.82 -6.96 17.30
N SER A 418 -3.66 -7.38 18.23
CA SER A 418 -4.68 -6.53 18.85
C SER A 418 -4.80 -6.82 20.35
N PRO A 419 -5.44 -5.91 21.12
CA PRO A 419 -5.77 -6.17 22.52
C PRO A 419 -6.57 -7.47 22.72
N ALA A 420 -7.51 -7.77 21.83
CA ALA A 420 -8.31 -9.00 21.89
C ALA A 420 -7.46 -10.25 21.66
N GLU A 421 -6.55 -10.22 20.68
CA GLU A 421 -5.62 -11.33 20.42
C GLU A 421 -4.60 -11.50 21.54
N LEU A 422 -4.13 -10.42 22.16
CA LEU A 422 -3.25 -10.49 23.33
C LEU A 422 -3.93 -11.21 24.50
N ILE A 423 -5.20 -10.87 24.75
CA ILE A 423 -6.04 -11.56 25.74
C ILE A 423 -6.15 -13.05 25.37
N THR A 424 -6.51 -13.38 24.13
CA THR A 424 -6.63 -14.78 23.70
C THR A 424 -5.30 -15.53 23.77
N ALA A 425 -4.18 -14.91 23.41
CA ALA A 425 -2.86 -15.52 23.49
C ALA A 425 -2.47 -15.84 24.93
N LEU A 426 -2.74 -14.94 25.88
CA LEU A 426 -2.55 -15.19 27.30
C LEU A 426 -3.48 -16.28 27.83
N ASP A 427 -4.74 -16.31 27.38
CA ASP A 427 -5.67 -17.39 27.73
C ASP A 427 -5.22 -18.75 27.18
N CYS A 428 -4.66 -18.80 25.97
CA CYS A 428 -4.09 -20.02 25.41
C CYS A 428 -2.83 -20.45 26.17
N ALA A 429 -1.92 -19.53 26.50
CA ALA A 429 -0.71 -19.82 27.29
C ALA A 429 -1.10 -20.43 28.65
N ASN A 430 -1.99 -19.75 29.37
CA ASN A 430 -2.56 -20.22 30.64
C ASN A 430 -3.23 -21.61 30.54
N ALA A 431 -3.74 -22.00 29.37
CA ALA A 431 -4.42 -23.26 29.17
C ALA A 431 -3.48 -24.42 28.76
N ASP A 432 -2.33 -24.12 28.15
CA ASP A 432 -1.39 -25.12 27.65
C ASP A 432 -0.47 -25.64 28.76
N GLY A 433 -0.10 -24.80 29.74
CA GLY A 433 0.79 -25.20 30.84
C GLY A 433 2.21 -25.52 30.36
N SER A 434 2.63 -24.96 29.23
CA SER A 434 3.91 -25.22 28.57
C SER A 434 4.61 -23.91 28.26
N ASP A 435 5.96 -23.93 28.18
CA ASP A 435 6.74 -22.73 27.89
C ASP A 435 6.18 -21.98 26.67
N SER A 436 5.79 -20.73 26.87
CA SER A 436 5.06 -19.91 25.91
C SER A 436 5.79 -18.61 25.63
N THR A 437 5.78 -18.17 24.36
CA THR A 437 6.39 -16.91 23.92
C THR A 437 5.35 -16.06 23.20
N LEU A 438 5.12 -14.83 23.65
CA LEU A 438 4.28 -13.85 22.98
C LEU A 438 5.18 -12.82 22.31
N GLU A 439 5.16 -12.80 20.98
CA GLU A 439 5.82 -11.79 20.17
C GLU A 439 4.81 -10.68 19.86
N LEU A 440 4.88 -9.57 20.60
CA LEU A 440 3.96 -8.46 20.41
C LEU A 440 4.28 -7.76 19.08
N VAL A 441 3.36 -7.84 18.12
CA VAL A 441 3.58 -7.24 16.80
C VAL A 441 3.07 -5.81 16.71
N SER A 442 2.15 -5.37 17.57
CA SER A 442 1.60 -4.00 17.53
C SER A 442 2.37 -3.05 18.44
N GLU A 443 2.47 -1.78 18.05
CA GLU A 443 3.11 -0.75 18.88
C GLU A 443 2.35 -0.48 20.18
N SER A 444 1.02 -0.68 20.17
CA SER A 444 0.18 -0.41 21.33
C SER A 444 -0.97 -1.41 21.46
N TYR A 445 -1.17 -1.89 22.68
CA TYR A 445 -2.28 -2.70 23.13
C TYR A 445 -3.06 -1.89 24.14
N THR A 446 -4.01 -1.09 23.65
CA THR A 446 -4.86 -0.26 24.49
C THR A 446 -6.08 -1.05 24.94
N LEU A 447 -6.18 -1.30 26.25
CA LEU A 447 -7.25 -2.06 26.88
C LEU A 447 -8.37 -1.10 27.32
N SER A 448 -9.62 -1.40 26.98
CA SER A 448 -10.76 -0.50 27.21
C SER A 448 -11.71 -0.95 28.32
N SER A 449 -11.56 -2.18 28.84
CA SER A 449 -12.48 -2.76 29.82
C SER A 449 -11.79 -3.75 30.73
N THR A 450 -12.39 -4.00 31.89
CA THR A 450 -11.95 -5.08 32.77
C THR A 450 -12.15 -6.44 32.11
N ASN A 451 -11.11 -7.27 32.05
CA ASN A 451 -11.17 -8.66 31.61
C ASN A 451 -11.63 -9.59 32.75
N ASN A 452 -11.05 -9.46 33.95
CA ASN A 452 -11.38 -10.29 35.11
C ASN A 452 -11.19 -9.53 36.44
N THR A 453 -11.65 -10.10 37.55
CA THR A 453 -11.51 -9.53 38.90
C THR A 453 -10.88 -10.53 39.86
N ASP A 454 -10.02 -10.07 40.76
CA ASP A 454 -9.18 -10.91 41.64
C ASP A 454 -9.74 -11.11 43.07
N GLY A 455 -11.06 -11.20 43.23
CA GLY A 455 -11.68 -11.54 44.53
C GLY A 455 -11.66 -10.42 45.56
N GLY A 456 -11.62 -9.15 45.11
CA GLY A 456 -11.79 -7.96 45.94
C GLY A 456 -10.58 -7.03 46.01
N MET A 457 -9.53 -7.26 45.21
CA MET A 457 -8.34 -6.40 45.12
C MET A 457 -8.33 -5.50 43.88
N GLY A 458 -9.29 -5.65 42.95
CA GLY A 458 -9.59 -4.75 41.83
C GLY A 458 -9.83 -5.49 40.50
N GLY A 459 -10.08 -4.74 39.43
CA GLY A 459 -10.14 -5.29 38.05
C GLY A 459 -8.75 -5.52 37.44
N ASN A 460 -8.67 -6.44 36.48
CA ASN A 460 -7.52 -6.69 35.61
C ASN A 460 -7.93 -6.51 34.14
N GLY A 461 -7.13 -5.78 33.35
CA GLY A 461 -7.34 -5.56 31.92
C GLY A 461 -6.89 -6.74 31.05
N LEU A 462 -5.85 -7.47 31.48
CA LEU A 462 -5.44 -8.73 30.88
C LEU A 462 -5.88 -9.94 31.73
N PRO A 463 -5.95 -11.14 31.12
CA PRO A 463 -6.04 -12.39 31.85
C PRO A 463 -4.99 -12.47 32.96
N ARG A 464 -5.40 -13.03 34.09
CA ARG A 464 -4.45 -13.37 35.15
C ARG A 464 -3.50 -14.43 34.61
N ILE A 465 -2.20 -14.22 34.73
CA ILE A 465 -1.20 -15.19 34.29
C ILE A 465 -1.12 -16.28 35.37
N VAL A 466 -1.52 -17.48 34.98
CA VAL A 466 -1.63 -18.70 35.81
C VAL A 466 -1.06 -19.93 35.08
N ASP A 467 -0.22 -19.70 34.08
CA ASP A 467 0.51 -20.74 33.36
C ASP A 467 1.27 -21.66 34.35
N ASP A 468 1.58 -22.88 33.90
CA ASP A 468 2.45 -23.87 34.59
C ASP A 468 3.81 -24.06 33.83
N GLY A 469 4.06 -23.28 32.75
CA GLY A 469 5.34 -23.15 32.04
C GLY A 469 5.90 -21.70 31.91
N ASP A 470 7.16 -21.56 31.46
CA ASP A 470 7.82 -20.24 31.36
C ASP A 470 7.15 -19.34 30.30
N LEU A 471 6.78 -18.11 30.66
CA LEU A 471 6.12 -17.16 29.75
C LEU A 471 7.04 -15.98 29.39
N SER A 472 7.43 -15.86 28.13
CA SER A 472 8.16 -14.70 27.61
C SER A 472 7.27 -13.78 26.79
N ILE A 473 7.12 -12.52 27.19
CA ILE A 473 6.43 -11.47 26.42
C ILE A 473 7.48 -10.53 25.84
N ASN A 474 7.68 -10.61 24.53
CA ASN A 474 8.65 -9.84 23.77
C ASN A 474 7.93 -8.66 23.10
N GLY A 475 8.12 -7.47 23.65
CA GLY A 475 7.43 -6.25 23.26
C GLY A 475 7.98 -5.55 22.04
N HIS A 476 9.30 -5.62 21.80
CA HIS A 476 9.97 -4.83 20.75
C HIS A 476 9.59 -3.34 20.79
N GLN A 477 9.50 -2.78 22.01
CA GLN A 477 9.02 -1.43 22.36
C GLN A 477 7.49 -1.22 22.33
N ALA A 478 6.69 -2.29 22.32
CA ALA A 478 5.25 -2.19 22.43
C ALA A 478 4.79 -1.68 23.81
N SER A 479 3.74 -0.86 23.81
CA SER A 479 3.04 -0.43 25.03
C SER A 479 1.80 -1.29 25.29
N ILE A 480 1.65 -1.83 26.49
CA ILE A 480 0.39 -2.35 27.02
C ILE A 480 -0.15 -1.28 27.96
N GLY A 481 -1.32 -0.72 27.63
CA GLY A 481 -1.86 0.41 28.39
C GLY A 481 -3.37 0.41 28.50
N ARG A 482 -3.87 1.24 29.41
CA ARG A 482 -5.31 1.45 29.60
C ARG A 482 -5.78 2.61 28.74
N ASP A 483 -6.93 2.47 28.07
CA ASP A 483 -7.60 3.58 27.41
C ASP A 483 -7.95 4.66 28.46
N PRO A 484 -7.52 5.92 28.30
CA PRO A 484 -7.92 7.00 29.19
C PRO A 484 -9.45 7.20 29.25
N ALA A 485 -10.18 6.80 28.20
CA ALA A 485 -11.64 6.84 28.14
C ALA A 485 -12.34 5.59 28.68
N ALA A 486 -11.60 4.59 29.18
CA ALA A 486 -12.22 3.42 29.81
C ALA A 486 -13.05 3.84 31.04
N GLU A 487 -14.28 3.33 31.11
CA GLU A 487 -15.20 3.59 32.23
C GLU A 487 -14.82 2.78 33.49
N ASP A 488 -14.16 1.64 33.31
CA ASP A 488 -13.72 0.76 34.40
C ASP A 488 -12.29 1.06 34.85
N ASP A 489 -12.04 1.08 36.15
CA ASP A 489 -10.69 1.09 36.72
C ASP A 489 -10.12 -0.34 36.84
N PHE A 490 -9.01 -0.60 36.18
CA PHE A 490 -8.30 -1.88 36.22
C PHE A 490 -6.78 -1.71 36.14
N ARG A 491 -6.06 -2.68 36.70
CA ARG A 491 -4.62 -2.86 36.46
C ARG A 491 -4.37 -3.54 35.14
N LEU A 492 -3.15 -3.43 34.63
CA LEU A 492 -2.80 -3.99 33.33
C LEU A 492 -2.38 -5.46 33.43
N LEU A 493 -1.48 -5.78 34.36
CA LEU A 493 -0.86 -7.10 34.46
C LEU A 493 -0.96 -7.70 35.86
N PHE A 494 -1.30 -8.99 35.95
CA PHE A 494 -1.27 -9.75 37.19
C PHE A 494 -0.62 -11.12 36.98
N VAL A 495 0.51 -11.34 37.65
CA VAL A 495 1.22 -12.62 37.75
C VAL A 495 0.87 -13.30 39.08
N ASP A 496 0.19 -14.46 39.04
CA ASP A 496 -0.30 -15.19 40.23
C ASP A 496 0.73 -16.20 40.80
N THR A 497 0.39 -16.92 41.89
CA THR A 497 1.35 -17.68 42.73
C THR A 497 1.74 -19.09 42.25
N GLU A 498 3.04 -19.37 42.46
CA GLU A 498 3.83 -20.61 42.56
C GLU A 498 4.08 -21.47 41.30
N PHE A 499 5.29 -21.22 40.77
CA PHE A 499 6.05 -21.84 39.67
C PHE A 499 5.64 -21.36 38.28
N ASP A 500 6.21 -20.21 37.86
CA ASP A 500 6.75 -19.93 36.52
C ASP A 500 7.47 -18.59 36.42
N SER A 501 8.42 -18.48 35.48
CA SER A 501 9.12 -17.24 35.15
C SER A 501 8.38 -16.47 34.06
N VAL A 502 7.77 -15.34 34.42
CA VAL A 502 7.24 -14.38 33.44
C VAL A 502 8.34 -13.37 33.11
N VAL A 503 8.72 -13.27 31.84
CA VAL A 503 9.75 -12.34 31.36
C VAL A 503 9.11 -11.32 30.42
N LEU A 504 9.21 -10.04 30.75
CA LEU A 504 8.85 -8.93 29.87
C LEU A 504 10.13 -8.34 29.29
N ASN A 505 10.29 -8.43 27.97
CA ASN A 505 11.41 -7.86 27.23
C ASN A 505 10.90 -6.69 26.40
N ASP A 506 11.40 -5.48 26.63
CA ASP A 506 11.06 -4.29 25.83
C ASP A 506 9.57 -3.96 25.79
N VAL A 507 8.90 -4.08 26.94
CA VAL A 507 7.48 -3.76 27.09
C VAL A 507 7.31 -2.50 27.92
N ALA A 508 6.45 -1.59 27.49
CA ALA A 508 5.97 -0.48 28.32
C ALA A 508 4.61 -0.83 28.93
N VAL A 509 4.47 -0.71 30.26
CA VAL A 509 3.21 -0.93 31.00
C VAL A 509 2.72 0.41 31.53
N GLU A 510 1.68 0.96 30.90
CA GLU A 510 1.35 2.39 31.03
C GLU A 510 -0.12 2.73 31.34
N GLY A 511 -0.33 3.65 32.28
CA GLY A 511 -1.63 4.28 32.51
C GLY A 511 -2.66 3.42 33.25
N GLY A 512 -2.26 2.28 33.83
CA GLY A 512 -3.14 1.46 34.66
C GLY A 512 -3.67 2.24 35.86
N GLN A 513 -4.94 2.04 36.22
CA GLN A 513 -5.61 2.81 37.26
C GLN A 513 -6.52 1.91 38.09
N LEU A 514 -6.40 1.96 39.41
CA LEU A 514 -7.30 1.29 40.36
C LEU A 514 -7.82 2.24 41.43
N THR A 515 -9.15 2.32 41.59
CA THR A 515 -9.80 3.05 42.70
C THR A 515 -10.52 2.09 43.66
N GLY A 516 -10.21 2.17 44.96
CA GLY A 516 -10.87 1.40 46.00
C GLY A 516 -9.98 1.07 47.21
N SER A 517 -10.60 0.71 48.33
CA SER A 517 -9.90 0.42 49.58
C SER A 517 -9.04 -0.84 49.45
N SER A 518 -7.76 -0.76 49.82
CA SER A 518 -6.79 -1.88 49.79
C SER A 518 -6.45 -2.46 48.41
N HIS A 519 -6.74 -1.73 47.32
CA HIS A 519 -6.27 -2.09 45.98
C HIS A 519 -4.74 -1.95 45.86
N ARG A 520 -4.11 -2.82 45.06
CA ARG A 520 -2.64 -2.89 44.94
C ARG A 520 -2.23 -3.07 43.49
N GLY A 521 -1.11 -2.48 43.06
CA GLY A 521 -0.52 -2.74 41.74
C GLY A 521 -1.30 -2.08 40.61
N GLY A 522 -1.23 -0.74 40.50
CA GLY A 522 -1.95 0.03 39.49
C GLY A 522 -1.53 -0.35 38.06
N GLY A 523 -0.24 -0.61 37.84
CA GLY A 523 0.27 -1.21 36.61
C GLY A 523 0.35 -2.73 36.72
N ILE A 524 1.19 -3.20 37.65
CA ILE A 524 1.54 -4.61 37.81
C ILE A 524 1.30 -5.07 39.25
N LEU A 525 0.63 -6.22 39.39
CA LEU A 525 0.66 -7.03 40.61
C LEU A 525 1.48 -8.30 40.36
N ASN A 526 2.53 -8.51 41.14
CA ASN A 526 3.35 -9.70 41.07
C ASN A 526 3.29 -10.52 42.36
N ARG A 527 2.79 -11.75 42.26
CA ARG A 527 2.87 -12.79 43.30
C ARG A 527 3.75 -13.98 42.89
N GLY A 528 4.13 -14.06 41.62
CA GLY A 528 4.96 -15.13 41.06
C GLY A 528 6.43 -14.73 40.90
N ASN A 529 7.06 -15.16 39.81
CA ASN A 529 8.42 -14.77 39.44
C ASN A 529 8.39 -13.91 38.17
N LEU A 530 8.68 -12.63 38.31
CA LEU A 530 8.57 -11.63 37.25
C LEU A 530 9.93 -10.99 36.96
N GLN A 531 10.30 -10.97 35.69
CA GLN A 531 11.52 -10.32 35.21
C GLN A 531 11.14 -9.23 34.20
N LEU A 532 11.59 -8.01 34.44
CA LEU A 532 11.47 -6.88 33.51
C LEU A 532 12.85 -6.54 32.97
N HIS A 533 13.06 -6.81 31.69
CA HIS A 533 14.28 -6.47 30.97
C HIS A 533 14.00 -5.34 29.98
N ARG A 534 14.76 -4.24 30.08
CA ARG A 534 14.63 -3.06 29.18
C ARG A 534 13.20 -2.56 29.03
N SER A 535 12.43 -2.68 30.12
CA SER A 535 10.99 -2.43 30.13
C SER A 535 10.67 -1.17 30.93
N VAL A 536 9.53 -0.56 30.65
CA VAL A 536 9.09 0.70 31.26
C VAL A 536 7.80 0.46 32.04
N VAL A 537 7.70 0.93 33.28
CA VAL A 537 6.46 0.97 34.05
C VAL A 537 6.16 2.41 34.41
N ARG A 538 5.18 3.02 33.75
CA ARG A 538 4.98 4.46 33.80
C ARG A 538 3.54 4.92 33.92
N GLY A 539 3.32 5.99 34.68
CA GLY A 539 2.02 6.69 34.70
C GLY A 539 0.89 5.85 35.32
N ASN A 540 1.21 4.80 36.06
CA ASN A 540 0.21 3.94 36.68
C ASN A 540 -0.18 4.47 38.06
N SER A 541 -1.43 4.27 38.47
CA SER A 541 -1.92 4.79 39.74
C SER A 541 -2.86 3.89 40.53
N THR A 542 -2.82 4.04 41.86
CA THR A 542 -3.82 3.48 42.77
C THR A 542 -4.39 4.57 43.69
N ARG A 543 -5.69 4.50 43.97
CA ARG A 543 -6.42 5.46 44.82
C ARG A 543 -7.28 4.71 45.84
N GLY A 544 -7.37 5.20 47.07
CA GLY A 544 -8.21 4.65 48.13
C GLY A 544 -7.46 4.34 49.43
N PHE A 545 -8.21 4.09 50.50
CA PHE A 545 -7.63 3.82 51.81
C PHE A 545 -6.66 2.62 51.76
N ALA A 546 -5.41 2.84 52.18
CA ALA A 546 -4.34 1.86 52.18
C ALA A 546 -3.95 1.29 50.79
N ALA A 547 -4.09 2.07 49.72
CA ALA A 547 -3.66 1.70 48.36
C ALA A 547 -2.12 1.57 48.24
N ARG A 548 -1.61 0.63 47.43
CA ARG A 548 -0.16 0.35 47.34
C ARG A 548 0.31 0.03 45.92
N GLY A 549 1.58 0.28 45.64
CA GLY A 549 2.22 -0.13 44.39
C GLY A 549 1.56 0.55 43.18
N GLY A 550 1.75 1.86 43.02
CA GLY A 550 1.21 2.61 41.89
C GLY A 550 1.65 1.99 40.56
N GLY A 551 2.97 1.83 40.40
CA GLY A 551 3.61 1.11 39.31
C GLY A 551 3.56 -0.39 39.55
N ILE A 552 4.34 -0.86 40.52
CA ILE A 552 4.49 -2.29 40.81
C ILE A 552 4.17 -2.59 42.27
N GLN A 553 3.24 -3.53 42.48
CA GLN A 553 3.10 -4.25 43.74
C GLN A 553 3.83 -5.58 43.63
N ASN A 554 4.83 -5.81 44.48
CA ASN A 554 5.57 -7.06 44.56
C ASN A 554 5.30 -7.79 45.88
N GLU A 555 4.79 -9.02 45.76
CA GLU A 555 4.64 -10.01 46.83
C GLU A 555 5.46 -11.29 46.53
N GLY A 556 6.00 -11.43 45.31
CA GLY A 556 6.81 -12.56 44.85
C GLY A 556 8.28 -12.22 44.56
N ASN A 557 8.87 -12.85 43.55
CA ASN A 557 10.22 -12.53 43.06
C ASN A 557 10.14 -11.54 41.90
N LEU A 558 10.92 -10.46 41.98
CA LEU A 558 10.99 -9.42 40.97
C LEU A 558 12.45 -9.13 40.62
N LEU A 559 12.79 -9.22 39.33
CA LEU A 559 14.07 -8.77 38.78
C LEU A 559 13.85 -7.65 37.78
N LEU A 560 14.44 -6.48 38.03
CA LEU A 560 14.55 -5.39 37.06
C LEU A 560 15.97 -5.33 36.53
N SER A 561 16.11 -5.33 35.21
CA SER A 561 17.39 -5.21 34.52
C SER A 561 17.28 -4.20 33.39
N ARG A 562 18.02 -3.08 33.50
CA ARG A 562 17.99 -1.96 32.55
C ARG A 562 16.59 -1.37 32.33
N SER A 563 15.76 -1.36 33.38
CA SER A 563 14.35 -0.99 33.30
C SER A 563 14.07 0.34 34.00
N LEU A 564 12.97 1.01 33.63
CA LEU A 564 12.56 2.32 34.15
C LEU A 564 11.21 2.24 34.86
N ILE A 565 11.13 2.71 36.11
CA ILE A 565 9.87 2.96 36.84
C ILE A 565 9.71 4.47 37.02
N ASP A 566 8.73 5.06 36.35
CA ASP A 566 8.60 6.52 36.22
C ASP A 566 7.16 7.04 36.41
N LEU A 567 6.98 8.19 37.03
CA LEU A 567 5.67 8.89 37.06
C LEU A 567 4.48 8.05 37.57
N ASN A 568 4.72 7.05 38.41
CA ASN A 568 3.65 6.28 39.03
C ASN A 568 3.17 6.95 40.32
N ALA A 569 1.91 6.76 40.69
CA ALA A 569 1.30 7.47 41.81
C ALA A 569 0.45 6.59 42.72
N THR A 570 0.44 6.89 44.02
CA THR A 570 -0.63 6.42 44.92
C THR A 570 -1.23 7.56 45.71
N PHE A 571 -2.54 7.52 45.92
CA PHE A 571 -3.31 8.60 46.55
C PHE A 571 -4.11 8.08 47.77
N ASP A 572 -4.46 9.00 48.66
CA ASP A 572 -5.28 8.82 49.88
C ASP A 572 -4.55 8.25 51.13
N ASP A 573 -5.25 8.30 52.28
CA ASP A 573 -4.71 7.97 53.59
C ASP A 573 -4.19 6.50 53.67
N GLY A 574 -2.93 6.35 54.06
CA GLY A 574 -2.26 5.06 54.23
C GLY A 574 -1.65 4.49 52.94
N ALA A 575 -1.60 5.28 51.87
CA ALA A 575 -1.01 4.90 50.60
C ALA A 575 0.53 4.77 50.64
N ALA A 576 1.10 3.84 49.85
CA ALA A 576 2.53 3.56 49.94
C ALA A 576 3.17 3.01 48.65
N GLY A 577 4.46 3.32 48.43
CA GLY A 577 5.31 2.73 47.39
C GLY A 577 4.78 2.97 45.98
N ALA A 578 4.76 4.23 45.54
CA ALA A 578 4.20 4.59 44.24
C ALA A 578 4.97 4.03 43.06
N GLY A 579 6.31 4.02 43.10
CA GLY A 579 7.09 3.30 42.10
C GLY A 579 7.01 1.79 42.29
N LEU A 580 7.56 1.31 43.41
CA LEU A 580 7.61 -0.11 43.77
C LEU A 580 7.26 -0.29 45.25
N ASN A 581 6.25 -1.12 45.53
CA ASN A 581 5.98 -1.61 46.89
C ASN A 581 6.33 -3.11 46.98
N ASN A 582 7.32 -3.45 47.79
CA ASN A 582 7.76 -4.81 48.08
C ASN A 582 7.28 -5.24 49.48
N GLU A 583 6.41 -6.23 49.58
CA GLU A 583 5.83 -6.66 50.87
C GLU A 583 5.59 -8.18 50.93
N SER A 584 5.09 -8.67 52.07
CA SER A 584 4.62 -10.08 52.23
C SER A 584 5.66 -11.15 51.85
N SER A 585 6.92 -10.97 52.25
CA SER A 585 8.09 -11.82 51.91
C SER A 585 8.60 -11.70 50.46
N GLY A 586 8.17 -10.66 49.73
CA GLY A 586 8.65 -10.35 48.39
C GLY A 586 10.16 -10.04 48.32
N ARG A 587 10.76 -10.43 47.19
CA ARG A 587 12.17 -10.22 46.86
C ARG A 587 12.27 -9.37 45.59
N ALA A 588 12.89 -8.19 45.68
CA ALA A 588 13.10 -7.31 44.55
C ALA A 588 14.61 -7.08 44.32
N ILE A 589 15.08 -7.32 43.09
CA ILE A 589 16.46 -7.10 42.67
C ILE A 589 16.45 -6.11 41.51
N LEU A 590 17.14 -4.98 41.65
CA LEU A 590 17.28 -3.96 40.60
C LEU A 590 18.74 -3.91 40.15
N VAL A 591 18.97 -4.09 38.86
CA VAL A 591 20.30 -4.02 38.23
C VAL A 591 20.25 -3.01 37.09
N ASN A 592 21.16 -2.03 37.06
CA ASN A 592 21.23 -1.01 36.01
C ASN A 592 19.90 -0.30 35.75
N SER A 593 19.04 -0.15 36.76
CA SER A 593 17.65 0.29 36.59
C SER A 593 17.42 1.64 37.25
N THR A 594 16.37 2.36 36.81
CA THR A 594 16.04 3.70 37.32
C THR A 594 14.63 3.74 37.90
N VAL A 595 14.48 4.33 39.10
CA VAL A 595 13.18 4.60 39.74
C VAL A 595 13.10 6.10 40.03
N THR A 596 12.21 6.81 39.34
CA THR A 596 12.18 8.28 39.41
C THR A 596 10.78 8.90 39.27
N ARG A 597 10.57 10.09 39.82
CA ARG A 597 9.32 10.88 39.68
C ARG A 597 8.05 10.17 40.11
N ASN A 598 8.13 9.22 41.05
CA ASN A 598 6.97 8.54 41.60
C ASN A 598 6.45 9.28 42.84
N ILE A 599 5.12 9.36 42.99
CA ILE A 599 4.46 10.28 43.94
C ILE A 599 3.50 9.52 44.86
N VAL A 600 3.64 9.69 46.17
CA VAL A 600 2.66 9.21 47.17
C VAL A 600 2.05 10.40 47.90
N ALA A 601 0.73 10.48 47.97
CA ALA A 601 -0.01 11.54 48.67
C ALA A 601 -0.17 11.29 50.20
N SER A 602 0.73 10.52 50.81
CA SER A 602 0.69 10.15 52.23
C SER A 602 2.10 9.88 52.78
N SER A 603 2.24 9.61 54.08
CA SER A 603 3.51 9.65 54.83
C SER A 603 4.48 8.46 54.61
N THR A 604 4.48 7.77 53.46
CA THR A 604 5.37 6.62 53.23
C THR A 604 5.97 6.62 51.81
N ALA A 605 7.24 6.20 51.68
CA ALA A 605 8.13 6.45 50.52
C ALA A 605 7.48 6.44 49.12
N GLY A 606 7.88 7.44 48.33
CA GLY A 606 7.42 7.73 46.97
C GLY A 606 8.00 6.75 45.96
N GLY A 607 9.30 6.47 46.08
CA GLY A 607 10.06 5.62 45.15
C GLY A 607 9.85 4.15 45.44
N ILE A 608 10.55 3.63 46.45
CA ILE A 608 10.52 2.21 46.83
C ILE A 608 10.10 2.07 48.29
N ARG A 609 9.13 1.19 48.55
CA ARG A 609 8.83 0.72 49.90
C ARG A 609 9.16 -0.76 50.01
N SER A 610 9.89 -1.17 51.05
CA SER A 610 10.09 -2.59 51.40
C SER A 610 9.62 -2.84 52.84
N ALA A 611 8.61 -3.69 53.02
CA ALA A 611 7.98 -3.88 54.34
C ALA A 611 7.66 -5.36 54.67
N GLY A 612 8.16 -5.83 55.81
CA GLY A 612 7.88 -7.15 56.39
C GLY A 612 9.15 -7.95 56.69
N GLY A 613 9.12 -8.72 57.80
CA GLY A 613 10.22 -9.46 58.45
C GLY A 613 11.17 -10.26 57.55
N GLU A 614 10.71 -10.66 56.37
CA GLU A 614 11.39 -11.57 55.45
C GLU A 614 11.61 -10.94 54.06
N THR A 615 11.29 -9.66 53.88
CA THR A 615 11.48 -8.97 52.59
C THR A 615 12.96 -8.72 52.28
N LEU A 616 13.33 -8.81 51.00
CA LEU A 616 14.67 -8.50 50.48
C LEU A 616 14.60 -7.50 49.34
N LEU A 617 15.39 -6.43 49.42
CA LEU A 617 15.64 -5.49 48.34
C LEU A 617 17.14 -5.48 48.02
N VAL A 618 17.53 -5.74 46.77
CA VAL A 618 18.92 -5.66 46.31
C VAL A 618 19.02 -4.63 45.20
N LEU A 619 19.93 -3.67 45.34
CA LEU A 619 20.17 -2.61 44.37
C LEU A 619 21.61 -2.72 43.84
N VAL A 620 21.77 -2.78 42.53
CA VAL A 620 23.07 -2.89 41.87
C VAL A 620 23.14 -1.87 40.73
N ASN A 621 24.11 -0.97 40.77
CA ASN A 621 24.38 0.02 39.71
C ASN A 621 23.11 0.76 39.23
N SER A 622 22.20 1.08 40.16
CA SER A 622 20.87 1.61 39.85
C SER A 622 20.74 3.06 40.32
N THR A 623 19.71 3.77 39.86
CA THR A 623 19.43 5.17 40.24
C THR A 623 18.02 5.29 40.83
N ILE A 624 17.92 5.82 42.05
CA ILE A 624 16.64 6.09 42.72
C ILE A 624 16.66 7.56 43.11
N ALA A 625 15.89 8.38 42.40
CA ALA A 625 15.93 9.83 42.58
C ALA A 625 14.63 10.52 42.19
N TYR A 626 14.39 11.70 42.79
CA TYR A 626 13.25 12.57 42.48
C TYR A 626 11.90 11.91 42.76
N ASN A 627 11.81 11.08 43.79
CA ASN A 627 10.53 10.49 44.22
C ASN A 627 9.97 11.26 45.43
N GLU A 628 8.65 11.45 45.48
CA GLU A 628 8.03 12.45 46.34
C GLU A 628 6.95 11.85 47.27
N THR A 629 6.90 12.35 48.51
CA THR A 629 5.86 12.02 49.52
C THR A 629 5.38 13.27 50.24
N ASP A 630 4.17 13.78 49.96
CA ASP A 630 3.50 14.84 50.73
C ASP A 630 4.42 15.91 51.39
N GLY A 631 5.30 16.52 50.59
CA GLY A 631 6.22 17.58 51.03
C GLY A 631 7.56 17.15 51.65
N TYR A 632 7.87 15.85 51.65
CA TYR A 632 9.17 15.26 52.01
C TYR A 632 9.67 14.38 50.85
N ALA A 633 10.97 14.37 50.55
CA ALA A 633 11.54 13.46 49.55
C ALA A 633 11.95 12.16 50.25
N ASN A 634 11.10 11.13 50.14
CA ASN A 634 11.40 9.79 50.65
C ASN A 634 11.60 8.83 49.47
N GLU A 635 12.86 8.60 49.11
CA GLU A 635 13.27 7.72 48.00
C GLU A 635 13.02 6.24 48.34
N ILE A 636 13.42 5.80 49.54
CA ILE A 636 13.29 4.42 50.01
C ILE A 636 12.80 4.37 51.46
N SER A 637 11.77 3.57 51.74
CA SER A 637 11.32 3.29 53.11
C SER A 637 11.32 1.79 53.42
N VAL A 638 11.92 1.43 54.56
CA VAL A 638 12.12 0.03 54.96
C VAL A 638 11.50 -0.22 56.34
N PHE A 639 10.56 -1.16 56.43
CA PHE A 639 9.93 -1.58 57.69
C PHE A 639 10.18 -3.08 57.91
N ASP A 640 11.03 -3.43 58.87
CA ASP A 640 11.34 -4.84 59.23
C ASP A 640 11.86 -5.72 58.08
N GLY A 641 12.66 -5.22 57.13
CA GLY A 641 13.20 -5.99 55.99
C GLY A 641 14.72 -5.88 55.81
N THR A 642 15.28 -6.60 54.82
CA THR A 642 16.71 -6.53 54.44
C THR A 642 16.90 -5.73 53.15
N VAL A 643 17.86 -4.80 53.14
CA VAL A 643 18.27 -4.06 51.94
C VAL A 643 19.77 -4.20 51.72
N GLU A 644 20.16 -4.55 50.50
CA GLU A 644 21.53 -4.60 50.01
C GLU A 644 21.69 -3.60 48.86
N SER A 645 22.79 -2.84 48.83
CA SER A 645 23.03 -1.83 47.80
C SER A 645 24.50 -1.82 47.39
N TYR A 646 24.74 -1.84 46.08
CA TYR A 646 26.05 -1.90 45.44
C TYR A 646 26.09 -0.87 44.30
N ASN A 647 27.05 0.07 44.33
CA ASN A 647 27.25 1.09 43.30
C ASN A 647 25.97 1.85 42.87
N THR A 648 25.01 2.04 43.76
CA THR A 648 23.70 2.61 43.44
C THR A 648 23.62 4.05 43.92
N LEU A 649 23.07 4.94 43.07
CA LEU A 649 22.79 6.34 43.41
C LEU A 649 21.39 6.46 44.02
N VAL A 650 21.31 7.01 45.23
CA VAL A 650 20.04 7.38 45.89
C VAL A 650 20.09 8.87 46.22
N ALA A 651 19.23 9.70 45.62
CA ALA A 651 19.30 11.16 45.72
C ALA A 651 17.92 11.79 45.99
N THR A 652 17.78 12.52 47.10
CA THR A 652 16.56 13.24 47.50
C THR A 652 16.59 14.72 47.11
N ALA A 653 15.43 15.34 46.96
CA ALA A 653 15.31 16.78 46.71
C ALA A 653 15.54 17.67 47.97
N ASP A 654 15.53 17.10 49.18
CA ASP A 654 15.62 17.81 50.46
C ASP A 654 16.75 17.33 51.40
N GLY A 655 17.52 16.32 51.00
CA GLY A 655 18.64 15.78 51.79
C GLY A 655 18.29 14.69 52.82
N THR A 656 17.03 14.24 52.97
CA THR A 656 16.66 13.16 53.92
C THR A 656 16.49 11.80 53.25
N ALA A 657 17.58 11.02 53.11
CA ALA A 657 17.62 9.83 52.25
C ALA A 657 16.74 8.64 52.68
N CYS A 658 16.52 8.38 53.98
CA CYS A 658 15.64 7.29 54.45
C CYS A 658 15.01 7.56 55.84
N GLU A 659 13.81 7.02 56.09
CA GLU A 659 13.26 6.83 57.44
C GLU A 659 12.90 5.35 57.70
N GLY A 660 13.36 4.76 58.83
CA GLY A 660 12.91 3.42 59.29
C GLY A 660 13.74 2.77 60.41
N GLY A 661 13.08 2.38 61.51
CA GLY A 661 13.66 1.79 62.74
C GLY A 661 13.85 0.26 62.75
N GLY A 662 14.42 -0.31 61.69
CA GLY A 662 14.76 -1.75 61.59
C GLY A 662 16.27 -2.04 61.70
N ALA A 663 16.65 -3.22 62.16
CA ALA A 663 18.05 -3.61 62.34
C ALA A 663 18.76 -3.83 61.00
N LEU A 664 19.65 -2.91 60.61
CA LEU A 664 20.52 -3.01 59.45
C LEU A 664 21.62 -4.07 59.71
N SER A 665 21.61 -5.18 58.96
CA SER A 665 22.71 -6.16 58.95
C SER A 665 23.66 -5.88 57.78
N TYR A 666 24.95 -6.04 58.06
CA TYR A 666 26.12 -5.47 57.38
C TYR A 666 26.70 -6.39 56.29
N LEU A 667 27.03 -5.84 55.12
CA LEU A 667 28.18 -6.19 54.26
C LEU A 667 28.35 -5.10 53.17
N VAL A 668 29.34 -4.23 53.36
CA VAL A 668 29.62 -3.02 52.56
C VAL A 668 30.75 -3.28 51.57
N GLU A 669 30.51 -3.08 50.28
CA GLU A 669 31.52 -2.65 49.30
C GLU A 669 30.87 -1.63 48.32
N ASN A 670 31.28 -0.35 48.45
CA ASN A 670 31.18 0.75 47.47
C ASN A 670 29.78 1.33 47.11
N GLY A 671 29.43 2.51 47.67
CA GLY A 671 28.31 3.36 47.24
C GLY A 671 28.09 4.60 48.15
N MET A 672 27.76 5.76 47.56
CA MET A 672 27.61 7.06 48.24
C MET A 672 26.27 7.22 48.98
N ALA A 673 26.28 7.81 50.18
CA ALA A 673 25.11 8.44 50.81
C ALA A 673 25.54 9.69 51.58
N SER A 674 24.78 10.79 51.47
CA SER A 674 24.99 12.04 52.21
C SER A 674 23.77 12.41 53.07
N ASP A 675 23.52 11.65 54.16
CA ASP A 675 23.01 12.20 55.43
C ASP A 675 23.10 11.13 56.55
N ALA A 676 23.43 11.57 57.77
CA ALA A 676 23.69 10.77 58.97
C ALA A 676 22.43 10.49 59.82
N SER A 677 21.24 10.59 59.23
CA SER A 677 19.96 10.20 59.84
C SER A 677 19.65 8.70 59.68
N CYS A 678 20.34 8.02 58.76
CA CYS A 678 20.49 6.57 58.73
C CYS A 678 21.69 6.17 59.58
N GLY A 679 21.61 5.11 60.38
CA GLY A 679 22.73 4.60 61.17
C GLY A 679 23.90 4.00 60.35
N ALA A 680 24.27 4.60 59.23
CA ALA A 680 25.31 4.13 58.33
C ALA A 680 26.46 5.16 58.21
N THR A 681 27.63 4.79 58.71
CA THR A 681 28.91 5.47 58.41
C THR A 681 29.51 4.88 57.13
N PHE A 682 29.66 5.70 56.09
CA PHE A 682 30.32 5.34 54.82
C PHE A 682 31.74 5.96 54.74
N THR A 683 32.69 5.24 54.13
CA THR A 683 34.07 5.73 53.88
C THR A 683 34.28 5.96 52.39
N LEU A 684 34.90 7.09 52.03
CA LEU A 684 35.02 7.68 50.69
C LEU A 684 35.99 6.95 49.74
N ASP A 685 35.62 6.88 48.45
CA ASP A 685 36.50 6.71 47.28
C ASP A 685 36.96 8.11 46.76
N PRO A 686 38.24 8.33 46.41
CA PRO A 686 38.73 9.60 45.87
C PRO A 686 38.18 10.07 44.50
N GLN A 687 37.44 9.25 43.74
CA GLN A 687 37.02 9.60 42.37
C GLN A 687 35.66 10.33 42.24
N LEU A 688 34.98 10.64 43.35
CA LEU A 688 33.65 11.29 43.34
C LEU A 688 33.62 12.70 43.99
N ALA A 689 34.75 13.41 44.01
CA ALA A 689 34.82 14.78 44.51
C ALA A 689 34.22 15.87 43.57
N ALA A 690 33.42 15.50 42.57
CA ALA A 690 32.92 16.41 41.53
C ALA A 690 31.39 16.61 41.49
N LEU A 691 30.62 16.02 42.42
CA LEU A 691 29.14 16.06 42.40
C LEU A 691 28.49 16.88 43.55
N ASP A 692 29.25 17.74 44.23
CA ASP A 692 28.74 18.63 45.29
C ASP A 692 28.24 20.01 44.76
N GLN A 693 27.84 20.14 43.48
CA GLN A 693 27.49 21.45 42.90
C GLN A 693 26.30 21.49 41.93
N SER A 694 25.33 20.59 42.02
CA SER A 694 24.07 20.72 41.26
C SER A 694 22.87 20.76 42.19
N GLY A 695 22.59 21.96 42.71
CA GLY A 695 21.37 22.22 43.47
C GLY A 695 20.13 22.02 42.61
N PHE A 696 19.34 21.00 42.93
CA PHE A 696 18.04 20.74 42.33
C PHE A 696 16.95 21.26 43.28
N VAL A 697 16.12 22.20 42.81
CA VAL A 697 14.92 22.70 43.52
C VAL A 697 13.70 22.32 42.68
N ALA A 698 12.78 21.55 43.28
CA ALA A 698 11.54 21.10 42.64
C ALA A 698 10.47 22.22 42.55
N TYR A 699 9.67 22.22 41.48
CA TYR A 699 8.42 22.98 41.36
C TYR A 699 7.34 22.08 40.70
N TYR A 700 6.21 21.88 41.39
CA TYR A 700 5.01 21.19 40.88
C TYR A 700 4.12 22.10 40.03
N PRO A 701 3.39 21.54 39.05
CA PRO A 701 1.95 21.79 39.00
C PRO A 701 1.15 20.50 38.71
N LEU A 702 0.27 20.10 39.64
CA LEU A 702 -0.87 19.24 39.31
C LEU A 702 -2.06 20.13 38.96
N SER A 703 -2.42 20.17 37.67
CA SER A 703 -3.74 20.64 37.22
C SER A 703 -4.42 19.53 36.42
N GLY A 704 -5.58 19.08 36.90
CA GLY A 704 -6.57 18.40 36.07
C GLY A 704 -6.77 16.91 36.33
N ALA A 705 -7.43 16.57 37.44
CA ALA A 705 -8.34 15.43 37.47
C ALA A 705 -9.69 15.92 37.98
N ASN A 706 -10.67 15.93 37.09
CA ASN A 706 -12.06 16.24 37.37
C ASN A 706 -12.65 15.05 38.15
N VAL A 707 -12.95 15.23 39.43
CA VAL A 707 -13.76 14.26 40.21
C VAL A 707 -15.07 14.95 40.53
N ASP A 708 -16.11 14.59 39.78
CA ASP A 708 -17.48 14.99 40.06
C ASP A 708 -18.28 13.72 40.37
N SER A 709 -18.46 13.41 41.65
CA SER A 709 -19.69 12.78 42.17
C SER A 709 -19.83 12.94 43.70
N VAL A 710 -20.64 13.94 44.07
CA VAL A 710 -21.79 13.90 45.02
C VAL A 710 -21.77 12.72 46.03
N ASP A 711 -21.75 12.89 47.36
CA ASP A 711 -22.72 13.62 48.19
C ASP A 711 -22.31 13.69 49.69
N ASN A 712 -22.90 14.66 50.39
CA ASN A 712 -23.24 14.73 51.81
C ASN A 712 -22.17 15.01 52.90
N GLY A 713 -21.95 16.32 53.09
CA GLY A 713 -22.51 16.93 54.31
C GLY A 713 -21.53 17.33 55.41
N ARG A 714 -21.13 18.62 55.41
CA ARG A 714 -21.21 19.56 56.55
C ARG A 714 -20.55 20.90 56.18
N SER A 715 -21.38 21.82 55.71
CA SER A 715 -21.08 23.25 55.77
C SER A 715 -22.16 23.93 56.62
N GLN A 716 -21.79 24.26 57.86
CA GLN A 716 -22.30 25.34 58.72
C GLN A 716 -21.06 25.75 59.54
N TRP A 717 -20.62 27.00 59.58
CA TRP A 717 -21.29 28.12 60.25
C TRP A 717 -20.91 29.51 59.68
N LEU A 718 -21.85 30.43 59.93
CA LEU A 718 -22.00 31.82 59.48
C LEU A 718 -21.16 32.86 60.25
N ALA A 719 -20.75 33.92 59.52
CA ALA A 719 -20.90 35.37 59.76
C ALA A 719 -20.43 36.11 61.05
N GLU A 720 -19.54 37.09 60.80
CA GLU A 720 -19.54 38.53 61.20
C GLU A 720 -19.07 39.03 62.61
N PRO A 721 -18.58 40.31 62.71
CA PRO A 721 -17.51 40.82 63.61
C PRO A 721 -18.03 41.67 64.79
N VAL A 722 -17.17 42.08 65.76
CA VAL A 722 -17.41 43.25 66.65
C VAL A 722 -16.24 43.65 67.61
N LEU A 723 -15.99 44.98 67.67
CA LEU A 723 -15.52 45.91 68.73
C LEU A 723 -14.11 45.85 69.39
N GLY A 724 -13.27 46.82 69.00
CA GLY A 724 -12.71 47.95 69.77
C GLY A 724 -12.32 47.85 71.25
N HIS A 725 -11.08 48.29 71.56
CA HIS A 725 -10.84 49.20 72.70
C HIS A 725 -9.57 50.05 72.49
N ASP A 726 -9.79 51.36 72.56
CA ASP A 726 -8.85 52.49 72.74
C ASP A 726 -8.04 52.37 74.04
N LEU A 727 -6.79 52.87 74.08
CA LEU A 727 -6.27 53.80 75.11
C LEU A 727 -4.84 54.31 74.79
N ASN A 728 -4.75 55.61 74.50
CA ASN A 728 -3.76 56.64 74.94
C ASN A 728 -2.26 56.45 74.59
N GLY A 729 -1.61 57.40 73.91
CA GLY A 729 -1.29 58.76 74.40
C GLY A 729 0.16 58.72 74.90
N ASP A 730 1.10 59.62 74.65
CA ASP A 730 1.18 61.01 74.21
C ASP A 730 2.56 61.08 73.47
N GLY A 731 2.86 61.96 72.53
CA GLY A 731 2.72 63.41 72.57
C GLY A 731 4.11 64.03 72.37
N ASP A 732 4.15 65.08 71.56
CA ASP A 732 5.19 66.09 71.41
C ASP A 732 6.51 65.69 70.72
N SER A 733 6.78 66.17 69.49
CA SER A 733 7.15 67.57 69.11
C SER A 733 8.59 67.89 69.57
N VAL A 734 9.46 68.61 68.87
CA VAL A 734 9.37 69.61 67.79
C VAL A 734 10.80 69.70 67.19
N ASP A 735 10.91 70.29 65.98
CA ASP A 735 12.02 71.18 65.56
C ASP A 735 13.45 70.57 65.45
N ASP A 736 14.32 70.87 64.48
CA ASP A 736 14.36 71.95 63.51
C ASP A 736 15.50 71.66 62.50
N LEU A 737 15.45 72.40 61.40
CA LEU A 737 16.58 72.88 60.60
C LEU A 737 17.47 71.88 59.81
N SER A 738 17.05 71.73 58.55
CA SER A 738 17.82 72.02 57.34
C SER A 738 19.28 72.51 57.46
N GLY A 739 20.18 71.94 56.64
CA GLY A 739 21.16 72.74 55.91
C GLY A 739 22.53 72.12 55.64
N ALA A 740 22.91 72.15 54.35
CA ALA A 740 24.27 72.30 53.80
C ALA A 740 25.10 71.03 53.41
N THR A 741 25.00 70.72 52.10
CA THR A 741 26.09 70.65 51.09
C THR A 741 27.40 69.87 51.36
N ASP A 742 27.52 68.76 50.63
CA ASP A 742 28.55 68.46 49.60
C ASP A 742 30.04 68.74 49.88
N GLN A 743 30.83 67.67 50.08
CA GLN A 743 32.13 67.45 49.43
C GLN A 743 32.51 65.96 49.56
N GLY A 744 32.98 65.36 48.46
CA GLY A 744 33.35 63.96 48.36
C GLY A 744 34.58 63.54 49.20
N GLY A 745 34.63 62.24 49.48
CA GLY A 745 35.79 61.56 50.05
C GLY A 745 35.56 60.06 50.03
N GLU A 746 36.35 59.35 49.22
CA GLU A 746 36.39 57.89 49.17
C GLU A 746 36.75 57.33 50.56
N GLY A 747 35.87 56.48 51.09
CA GLY A 747 36.01 55.86 52.41
C GLY A 747 35.64 54.39 52.35
N ARG A 748 36.62 53.57 51.98
CA ARG A 748 36.64 52.11 52.17
C ARG A 748 36.49 51.81 53.67
N VAL A 749 35.37 51.24 54.09
CA VAL A 749 35.18 50.78 55.49
C VAL A 749 34.80 49.30 55.49
N LEU A 750 35.77 48.51 55.93
CA LEU A 750 35.61 47.14 56.41
C LEU A 750 34.86 47.20 57.75
N CYS A 751 33.78 46.45 57.90
CA CYS A 751 33.16 46.20 59.20
C CYS A 751 34.13 45.32 60.02
N THR A 752 34.70 45.87 61.10
CA THR A 752 35.43 45.10 62.13
C THR A 752 34.83 45.40 63.49
N GLU A 753 34.78 44.36 64.33
CA GLU A 753 34.15 44.29 65.66
C GLU A 753 34.74 45.26 66.70
N VAL A 754 33.91 45.70 67.66
CA VAL A 754 33.97 45.38 69.11
C VAL A 754 33.21 46.44 69.95
N ASP A 755 32.09 45.96 70.50
CA ASP A 755 31.46 46.14 71.83
C ASP A 755 30.55 47.32 72.29
N LEU A 756 29.45 46.83 72.91
CA LEU A 756 28.51 47.39 73.90
C LEU A 756 27.36 48.32 73.47
N GLY A 757 26.15 47.73 73.45
CA GLY A 757 24.88 48.42 73.78
C GLY A 757 23.73 48.08 72.84
N ALA A 758 22.78 47.26 73.28
CA ALA A 758 21.62 46.85 72.51
C ALA A 758 20.66 48.02 72.19
N ALA A 759 20.51 48.37 70.90
CA ALA A 759 19.27 48.77 70.23
C ALA A 759 19.52 49.13 68.73
N GLU A 760 18.66 48.61 67.85
CA GLU A 760 18.43 48.97 66.43
C GLU A 760 19.58 48.82 65.39
N TYR A 761 19.52 47.70 64.66
CA TYR A 761 20.20 47.47 63.39
C TYR A 761 19.14 47.41 62.27
N GLN A 762 18.75 48.55 61.70
CA GLN A 762 17.80 48.63 60.57
C GLN A 762 18.30 49.73 59.61
N GLY A 763 19.31 49.40 58.78
CA GLY A 763 19.92 50.39 57.87
C GLY A 763 20.60 49.87 56.61
N CYS A 764 21.00 48.61 56.53
CA CYS A 764 21.72 48.06 55.36
C CYS A 764 21.00 46.92 54.60
N ASP A 765 19.75 46.59 54.95
CA ASP A 765 19.01 45.46 54.35
C ASP A 765 17.89 45.87 53.37
N ARG A 766 17.91 47.08 52.81
CA ARG A 766 16.90 47.44 51.78
C ARG A 766 17.24 46.83 50.43
N THR A 767 16.35 45.97 49.94
CA THR A 767 16.44 45.30 48.65
C THR A 767 15.33 45.79 47.70
N TYR A 768 15.61 45.81 46.39
CA TYR A 768 14.67 46.27 45.35
C TYR A 768 14.62 45.26 44.19
N THR A 769 13.46 45.14 43.55
CA THR A 769 13.26 44.19 42.44
C THR A 769 13.72 44.77 41.10
N VAL A 770 14.05 43.86 40.17
CA VAL A 770 14.37 44.19 38.77
C VAL A 770 13.32 43.53 37.88
N GLY A 771 12.77 44.27 36.93
CA GLY A 771 11.70 43.84 36.05
C GLY A 771 11.58 44.71 34.81
N GLY A 772 10.63 44.37 33.96
CA GLY A 772 10.56 44.89 32.62
C GLY A 772 9.29 44.52 31.86
N THR A 773 9.33 44.68 30.54
CA THR A 773 8.27 44.22 29.62
C THR A 773 8.89 43.28 28.56
N LEU A 774 8.23 42.15 28.33
CA LEU A 774 8.53 41.17 27.28
C LEU A 774 7.48 41.28 26.17
N SER A 775 7.93 41.34 24.92
CA SER A 775 7.08 41.51 23.74
C SER A 775 7.60 40.75 22.54
N GLY A 776 6.71 40.25 21.69
CA GLY A 776 7.04 39.53 20.45
C GLY A 776 7.39 38.04 20.63
N LEU A 777 7.24 37.50 21.85
CA LEU A 777 7.36 36.07 22.10
C LEU A 777 6.17 35.33 21.46
N ALA A 778 6.41 34.26 20.72
CA ALA A 778 5.36 33.46 20.09
C ALA A 778 4.55 32.66 21.13
N ASP A 779 3.28 32.40 20.85
CA ASP A 779 2.39 31.66 21.75
C ASP A 779 2.88 30.22 21.95
N GLY A 780 2.99 29.78 23.20
CA GLY A 780 3.52 28.44 23.55
C GLY A 780 5.05 28.35 23.57
N ASN A 781 5.76 29.44 23.26
CA ASN A 781 7.21 29.53 23.33
C ASN A 781 7.67 30.20 24.63
N SER A 782 8.97 30.11 24.97
CA SER A 782 9.52 30.73 26.17
C SER A 782 10.92 31.31 25.96
N VAL A 783 11.28 32.34 26.75
CA VAL A 783 12.62 32.93 26.77
C VAL A 783 13.19 32.86 28.18
N ASN A 784 14.44 32.41 28.31
CA ASN A 784 15.16 32.45 29.58
C ASN A 784 15.97 33.74 29.67
N LEU A 785 15.70 34.54 30.69
CA LEU A 785 16.44 35.76 30.97
C LEU A 785 17.28 35.56 32.22
N ALA A 786 18.56 35.92 32.15
CA ALA A 786 19.46 35.87 33.30
C ALA A 786 19.60 37.25 33.96
N LEU A 787 19.53 37.30 35.29
CA LEU A 787 19.90 38.45 36.10
C LEU A 787 21.29 38.20 36.72
N ASN A 788 22.25 39.06 36.39
CA ASN A 788 23.66 39.03 36.80
C ASN A 788 24.42 37.72 36.50
N GLY A 789 23.92 36.90 35.56
CA GLY A 789 24.56 35.64 35.15
C GLY A 789 24.47 34.50 36.18
N ILE A 790 23.55 34.62 37.14
CA ILE A 790 23.41 33.66 38.25
C ILE A 790 21.97 33.19 38.48
N MET A 791 20.97 33.91 37.96
CA MET A 791 19.55 33.53 38.01
C MET A 791 18.91 33.64 36.63
N ALA A 792 18.74 32.51 35.95
CA ALA A 792 17.95 32.41 34.72
C ALA A 792 16.49 32.12 35.06
N VAL A 793 15.57 32.91 34.50
CA VAL A 793 14.13 32.81 34.77
C VAL A 793 13.41 32.73 33.44
N GLU A 794 12.58 31.70 33.31
CA GLU A 794 11.76 31.47 32.13
C GLU A 794 10.54 32.39 32.13
N PHE A 795 10.30 33.02 30.98
CA PHE A 795 9.10 33.79 30.71
C PHE A 795 8.40 33.24 29.47
N SER A 796 7.17 32.75 29.65
CA SER A 796 6.36 32.08 28.61
C SER A 796 5.19 32.93 28.09
N ALA A 797 5.13 34.21 28.47
CA ALA A 797 4.06 35.10 28.03
C ALA A 797 4.56 36.53 27.83
N ASN A 798 4.03 37.18 26.78
CA ASN A 798 4.20 38.62 26.59
C ASN A 798 3.55 39.40 27.74
N GLY A 799 4.17 40.48 28.19
CA GLY A 799 3.66 41.32 29.27
C GLY A 799 4.74 41.85 30.20
N THR A 800 4.33 42.44 31.32
CA THR A 800 5.27 42.91 32.34
C THR A 800 5.80 41.74 33.15
N PHE A 801 7.11 41.73 33.42
CA PHE A 801 7.78 40.72 34.21
C PHE A 801 8.60 41.32 35.35
N THR A 802 8.92 40.52 36.36
CA THR A 802 9.82 40.90 37.47
C THR A 802 10.61 39.67 37.89
N PHE A 803 11.92 39.81 38.06
CA PHE A 803 12.78 38.73 38.51
C PHE A 803 12.47 38.37 39.98
N PRO A 804 12.42 37.06 40.33
CA PRO A 804 12.48 36.59 41.70
C PRO A 804 13.83 36.97 42.32
N GLY A 805 13.79 37.52 43.53
CA GLY A 805 14.96 38.05 44.22
C GLY A 805 15.08 39.58 44.14
N ALA A 806 15.62 40.17 45.19
CA ALA A 806 15.77 41.61 45.31
C ALA A 806 17.24 41.94 45.55
N ILE A 807 17.77 42.92 44.81
CA ILE A 807 19.16 43.34 44.89
C ILE A 807 19.26 44.50 45.89
N GLY A 808 20.27 44.47 46.76
CA GLY A 808 20.51 45.51 47.76
C GLY A 808 20.76 46.89 47.14
N TYR A 809 20.38 47.96 47.86
CA TYR A 809 20.64 49.34 47.48
C TYR A 809 22.10 49.57 47.04
N GLY A 810 22.32 50.16 45.86
CA GLY A 810 23.64 50.42 45.28
C GLY A 810 24.28 49.24 44.53
N GLY A 811 23.68 48.04 44.56
CA GLY A 811 24.10 46.87 43.79
C GLY A 811 23.88 47.04 42.29
N SER A 812 24.71 46.38 41.47
CA SER A 812 24.57 46.39 40.01
C SER A 812 23.58 45.32 39.55
N TYR A 813 22.84 45.62 38.49
CA TYR A 813 22.03 44.64 37.76
C TYR A 813 22.45 44.58 36.28
N PHE A 814 22.37 43.40 35.71
CA PHE A 814 22.63 43.10 34.31
C PHE A 814 21.68 41.98 33.86
N VAL A 815 20.89 42.25 32.83
CA VAL A 815 19.90 41.34 32.26
C VAL A 815 20.39 40.92 30.89
N SER A 816 20.48 39.62 30.66
CA SER A 816 20.83 39.01 29.36
C SER A 816 19.81 37.95 28.98
N VAL A 817 19.73 37.63 27.69
CA VAL A 817 19.06 36.40 27.25
C VAL A 817 20.03 35.25 27.47
N ASP A 818 19.58 34.27 28.24
CA ASP A 818 20.35 33.08 28.61
C ASP A 818 20.10 31.94 27.62
N ALA A 819 18.83 31.74 27.23
CA ALA A 819 18.43 30.87 26.14
C ALA A 819 17.39 31.56 25.24
N GLN A 820 17.60 31.45 23.93
CA GLN A 820 16.65 31.95 22.93
C GLN A 820 15.47 30.98 22.79
N PRO A 821 14.26 31.49 22.45
CA PRO A 821 13.12 30.62 22.15
C PRO A 821 13.38 29.76 20.90
N THR A 822 13.00 28.48 20.93
CA THR A 822 13.37 27.50 19.89
C THR A 822 12.20 27.03 19.02
N THR A 823 10.95 27.26 19.42
CA THR A 823 9.77 26.67 18.74
C THR A 823 8.58 27.65 18.76
N PRO A 824 8.43 28.52 17.74
CA PRO A 824 9.35 28.72 16.61
C PRO A 824 10.69 29.32 17.08
N ASN A 825 11.77 29.16 16.32
CA ASN A 825 13.03 29.83 16.65
C ASN A 825 12.82 31.35 16.61
N GLN A 826 13.12 32.02 17.73
CA GLN A 826 13.04 33.47 17.83
C GLN A 826 14.35 34.06 18.32
N THR A 827 14.63 35.31 17.93
CA THR A 827 15.72 36.10 18.49
C THR A 827 15.15 37.17 19.41
N CYS A 828 15.33 36.99 20.72
CA CYS A 828 15.07 37.96 21.76
C CYS A 828 16.29 38.83 22.02
N THR A 829 16.08 40.13 22.15
CA THR A 829 17.11 41.12 22.45
C THR A 829 16.75 41.93 23.69
N VAL A 830 17.76 42.26 24.50
CA VAL A 830 17.59 43.07 25.71
C VAL A 830 17.97 44.51 25.45
N SER A 831 17.12 45.45 25.85
CA SER A 831 17.45 46.87 25.94
C SER A 831 17.18 47.39 27.34
N GLN A 832 17.97 48.38 27.78
CA GLN A 832 17.96 48.90 29.16
C GLN A 832 18.24 47.83 30.25
N GLY A 833 18.93 46.75 29.86
CA GLY A 833 19.18 45.59 30.72
C GLY A 833 20.23 45.78 31.81
N SER A 834 20.92 46.91 31.92
CA SER A 834 21.99 47.08 32.92
C SER A 834 21.96 48.42 33.63
N GLY A 835 22.40 48.43 34.89
CA GLY A 835 22.42 49.64 35.73
C GLY A 835 22.76 49.36 37.19
N ARG A 836 22.51 50.34 38.06
CA ARG A 836 22.61 50.19 39.53
C ARG A 836 21.26 50.43 40.19
N ILE A 837 20.98 49.68 41.23
CA ILE A 837 19.76 49.81 42.04
C ILE A 837 19.79 51.15 42.80
N ALA A 838 18.86 52.04 42.45
CA ALA A 838 18.55 53.25 43.20
C ALA A 838 17.57 52.95 44.35
N ALA A 839 17.04 53.97 45.02
CA ALA A 839 16.08 53.78 46.11
C ALA A 839 14.67 53.33 45.65
N SER A 840 14.54 52.63 44.50
CA SER A 840 13.28 52.15 43.90
C SER A 840 13.49 50.92 43.00
N ASN A 841 12.43 50.14 42.77
CA ASN A 841 12.43 49.00 41.84
C ASN A 841 12.75 49.44 40.41
N VAL A 842 13.44 48.58 39.66
CA VAL A 842 13.71 48.74 38.22
C VAL A 842 12.60 48.04 37.45
N SER A 843 11.90 48.73 36.55
CA SER A 843 10.78 48.17 35.79
C SER A 843 10.82 48.48 34.28
N ASN A 844 11.90 49.08 33.80
CA ASN A 844 12.05 49.59 32.43
C ASN A 844 12.93 48.71 31.53
N VAL A 845 13.32 47.51 31.97
CA VAL A 845 14.02 46.55 31.09
C VAL A 845 13.05 46.15 29.97
N LEU A 846 13.50 46.16 28.71
CA LEU A 846 12.66 45.80 27.58
C LEU A 846 13.28 44.62 26.83
N ILE A 847 12.47 43.58 26.64
CA ILE A 847 12.80 42.38 25.89
C ILE A 847 11.90 42.33 24.65
N THR A 848 12.52 42.26 23.48
CA THR A 848 11.82 42.17 22.20
C THR A 848 12.29 40.92 21.46
N CYS A 849 11.36 40.02 21.19
CA CYS A 849 11.56 38.79 20.43
C CYS A 849 11.00 38.94 19.02
N ILE A 850 11.69 38.38 18.03
CA ILE A 850 11.24 38.29 16.64
C ILE A 850 11.39 36.85 16.18
N THR A 851 10.39 36.31 15.47
CA THR A 851 10.51 34.99 14.84
C THR A 851 11.55 35.03 13.73
N ASN A 852 12.49 34.09 13.76
CA ASN A 852 13.52 33.97 12.75
C ASN A 852 12.88 33.61 11.41
N GLN A 853 13.46 34.10 10.31
CA GLN A 853 13.00 33.80 8.97
C GLN A 853 14.13 33.18 8.17
N TYR A 854 13.79 32.22 7.30
CA TYR A 854 14.76 31.49 6.50
C TYR A 854 14.33 31.46 5.03
N SER A 855 15.30 31.36 4.13
CA SER A 855 15.07 31.31 2.69
C SER A 855 14.64 29.92 2.24
N ILE A 856 13.78 29.87 1.22
CA ILE A 856 13.49 28.65 0.46
C ILE A 856 14.28 28.70 -0.85
N GLY A 857 14.90 27.60 -1.25
CA GLY A 857 15.76 27.53 -2.40
C GLY A 857 16.12 26.11 -2.78
N GLY A 858 16.85 25.98 -3.87
CA GLY A 858 17.03 24.70 -4.51
C GLY A 858 17.97 24.74 -5.70
N THR A 859 17.93 23.69 -6.52
CA THR A 859 18.67 23.61 -7.78
C THR A 859 17.76 23.24 -8.93
N VAL A 860 18.00 23.85 -10.09
CA VAL A 860 17.36 23.47 -11.37
C VAL A 860 18.40 22.81 -12.27
N SER A 861 18.05 21.66 -12.85
CA SER A 861 18.87 20.93 -13.82
C SER A 861 18.04 20.52 -15.04
N GLY A 862 18.71 20.33 -16.19
CA GLY A 862 18.07 19.91 -17.44
C GLY A 862 17.26 20.97 -18.21
N LEU A 863 17.16 22.21 -17.69
CA LEU A 863 16.50 23.32 -18.39
C LEU A 863 17.30 23.71 -19.64
N ALA A 864 16.63 23.74 -20.80
CA ALA A 864 17.25 24.06 -22.08
C ALA A 864 17.67 25.53 -22.16
N SER A 865 18.68 25.84 -22.99
CA SER A 865 19.13 27.22 -23.17
C SER A 865 18.09 28.07 -23.89
N GLY A 866 17.77 29.25 -23.36
CA GLY A 866 16.86 30.20 -24.00
C GLY A 866 15.38 30.00 -23.66
N THR A 867 15.05 29.06 -22.78
CA THR A 867 13.70 28.86 -22.22
C THR A 867 13.66 29.22 -20.73
N SER A 868 12.48 29.15 -20.12
CA SER A 868 12.28 29.45 -18.71
C SER A 868 11.22 28.57 -18.07
N VAL A 869 11.38 28.31 -16.78
CA VAL A 869 10.39 27.69 -15.89
C VAL A 869 10.00 28.68 -14.79
N VAL A 870 8.74 28.71 -14.37
CA VAL A 870 8.29 29.56 -13.24
C VAL A 870 7.91 28.68 -12.07
N LEU A 871 8.62 28.87 -10.97
CA LEU A 871 8.34 28.27 -9.68
C LEU A 871 7.54 29.25 -8.84
N GLN A 872 6.65 28.75 -7.99
CA GLN A 872 5.85 29.54 -7.07
C GLN A 872 5.92 28.90 -5.69
N ASN A 873 6.03 29.69 -4.64
CA ASN A 873 6.08 29.19 -3.26
C ASN A 873 4.83 29.64 -2.47
N ASN A 874 4.09 28.71 -1.87
CA ASN A 874 2.90 29.00 -1.05
C ASN A 874 1.82 29.82 -1.76
N GLY A 875 1.64 29.63 -3.07
CA GLY A 875 0.65 30.39 -3.85
C GLY A 875 1.05 31.87 -4.11
N GLY A 876 2.32 32.23 -3.87
CA GLY A 876 2.92 33.55 -4.14
C GLY A 876 4.44 33.47 -4.38
N ASP A 877 5.12 34.63 -4.42
CA ASP A 877 6.58 34.72 -4.62
C ASP A 877 7.09 34.00 -5.88
N ASP A 878 6.50 34.30 -7.04
CA ASP A 878 6.87 33.68 -8.31
C ASP A 878 8.33 33.97 -8.68
N LEU A 879 9.07 32.91 -9.00
CA LEU A 879 10.47 32.94 -9.39
C LEU A 879 10.64 32.36 -10.80
N THR A 880 11.00 33.21 -11.76
CA THR A 880 11.36 32.79 -13.10
C THR A 880 12.82 32.33 -13.15
N ILE A 881 13.03 31.08 -13.55
CA ILE A 881 14.36 30.48 -13.76
C ILE A 881 14.64 30.39 -15.26
N THR A 882 15.77 30.95 -15.71
CA THR A 882 16.17 31.00 -17.14
C THR A 882 17.44 30.20 -17.46
N ALA A 883 18.03 29.56 -16.46
CA ALA A 883 19.24 28.75 -16.61
C ALA A 883 19.35 27.72 -15.47
N ASN A 884 20.05 26.61 -15.74
CA ASN A 884 20.40 25.62 -14.71
C ASN A 884 21.30 26.24 -13.62
N GLY A 885 21.19 25.73 -12.40
CA GLY A 885 21.96 26.18 -11.24
C GLY A 885 21.10 26.32 -9.98
N SER A 886 21.69 26.87 -8.93
CA SER A 886 20.99 27.14 -7.67
C SER A 886 20.02 28.31 -7.81
N PHE A 887 18.87 28.22 -7.13
CA PHE A 887 17.89 29.29 -7.00
C PHE A 887 17.49 29.51 -5.54
N SER A 888 16.96 30.69 -5.24
CA SER A 888 16.33 31.00 -3.94
C SER A 888 15.21 31.99 -4.14
N PHE A 889 14.09 31.74 -3.46
CA PHE A 889 12.96 32.64 -3.38
C PHE A 889 13.32 33.92 -2.63
N ALA A 890 12.76 35.04 -3.07
CA ALA A 890 13.12 36.36 -2.54
C ALA A 890 12.51 36.62 -1.16
N THR A 891 11.37 36.00 -0.85
CA THR A 891 10.65 36.19 0.39
C THR A 891 11.06 35.12 1.40
N PRO A 892 11.83 35.46 2.45
CA PRO A 892 12.10 34.52 3.52
C PRO A 892 10.82 34.26 4.33
N ILE A 893 10.67 33.03 4.78
CA ILE A 893 9.48 32.55 5.47
C ILE A 893 9.81 32.39 6.96
N SER A 894 8.85 32.70 7.84
CA SER A 894 9.05 32.56 9.29
C SER A 894 9.19 31.09 9.67
N ASP A 895 9.99 30.82 10.69
CA ASP A 895 10.15 29.48 11.22
C ASP A 895 8.80 28.81 11.57
N GLU A 896 8.72 27.49 11.39
CA GLU A 896 7.50 26.67 11.49
C GLU A 896 6.37 27.02 10.53
N SER A 897 6.60 27.90 9.56
CA SER A 897 5.63 28.05 8.47
C SER A 897 5.88 26.97 7.43
N SER A 898 4.80 26.45 6.83
CA SER A 898 4.91 25.54 5.69
C SER A 898 5.44 26.29 4.46
N TYR A 899 6.19 25.59 3.62
CA TYR A 899 6.49 26.01 2.25
C TYR A 899 5.93 24.99 1.26
N ALA A 900 5.63 25.45 0.06
CA ALA A 900 5.05 24.63 -1.00
C ALA A 900 5.45 25.21 -2.36
N VAL A 901 6.56 24.71 -2.89
CA VAL A 901 7.13 25.04 -4.18
C VAL A 901 6.43 24.24 -5.26
N THR A 902 5.71 24.92 -6.12
CA THR A 902 4.98 24.35 -7.26
C THR A 902 5.45 24.99 -8.56
N LEU A 903 5.17 24.33 -9.68
CA LEU A 903 5.38 24.91 -11.00
C LEU A 903 4.09 25.61 -11.45
N THR A 904 4.20 26.88 -11.85
CA THR A 904 3.08 27.62 -12.45
C THR A 904 3.22 27.73 -13.97
N GLN A 905 4.43 27.54 -14.50
CA GLN A 905 4.69 27.55 -15.94
C GLN A 905 5.80 26.56 -16.31
N GLN A 906 5.47 25.61 -17.18
CA GLN A 906 6.42 24.69 -17.83
C GLN A 906 7.10 25.37 -19.03
N PRO A 907 8.33 24.97 -19.40
CA PRO A 907 8.99 25.41 -20.64
C PRO A 907 8.24 24.96 -21.89
N SER A 908 7.96 25.87 -22.82
CA SER A 908 7.15 25.58 -24.02
C SER A 908 7.90 25.53 -25.35
N ASP A 909 9.09 26.13 -25.45
CA ASP A 909 9.91 26.13 -26.68
C ASP A 909 11.42 26.20 -26.34
N PRO A 910 12.17 25.07 -26.41
CA PRO A 910 11.67 23.71 -26.66
C PRO A 910 10.74 23.25 -25.53
N GLN A 911 9.81 22.34 -25.84
CA GLN A 911 8.90 21.78 -24.85
C GLN A 911 9.68 20.91 -23.88
N GLN A 912 9.54 21.16 -22.58
CA GLN A 912 10.17 20.35 -21.52
C GLN A 912 9.15 20.06 -20.43
N HIS A 913 9.31 18.93 -19.76
CA HIS A 913 8.61 18.61 -18.52
C HIS A 913 9.56 18.80 -17.35
N CYS A 914 9.27 19.77 -16.49
CA CYS A 914 9.99 19.98 -15.24
C CYS A 914 9.18 19.42 -14.06
N THR A 915 9.82 18.62 -13.22
CA THR A 915 9.26 18.11 -11.97
C THR A 915 9.96 18.75 -10.78
N VAL A 916 9.22 18.97 -9.69
CA VAL A 916 9.76 19.45 -8.41
C VAL A 916 9.77 18.28 -7.44
N SER A 917 10.89 18.04 -6.78
CA SER A 917 10.98 17.16 -5.60
C SER A 917 11.51 17.94 -4.40
N ASN A 918 11.17 17.47 -3.19
CA ASN A 918 11.34 18.22 -1.94
C ASN A 918 10.69 19.61 -2.01
N GLY A 919 9.58 19.75 -2.74
CA GLY A 919 8.94 21.02 -3.01
C GLY A 919 8.17 21.57 -1.81
N ASP A 920 7.68 20.72 -0.93
CA ASP A 920 6.86 21.10 0.21
C ASP A 920 7.42 20.58 1.54
N GLY A 921 7.09 21.28 2.62
CA GLY A 921 7.53 20.90 3.95
C GLY A 921 7.26 21.96 5.00
N LEU A 922 7.66 21.66 6.23
CA LEU A 922 7.66 22.60 7.35
C LEU A 922 9.07 23.17 7.52
N LEU A 923 9.19 24.49 7.60
CA LEU A 923 10.46 25.12 7.90
C LEU A 923 10.84 24.83 9.36
N SER A 924 12.03 24.25 9.57
CA SER A 924 12.52 23.83 10.90
C SER A 924 13.93 24.35 11.16
N GLY A 925 14.02 25.62 11.57
CA GLY A 925 15.23 26.25 12.10
C GLY A 925 16.39 26.47 11.11
N THR A 926 16.21 26.18 9.82
CA THR A 926 17.24 26.31 8.79
C THR A 926 16.66 26.68 7.43
N ALA A 927 17.49 27.22 6.55
CA ALA A 927 17.10 27.50 5.16
C ALA A 927 16.93 26.20 4.36
N VAL A 928 15.86 26.13 3.58
CA VAL A 928 15.60 25.01 2.67
C VAL A 928 16.42 25.25 1.40
N THR A 929 17.29 24.30 1.04
CA THR A 929 18.19 24.41 -0.12
C THR A 929 18.17 23.18 -1.01
N ASP A 930 17.37 22.18 -0.66
CA ASP A 930 17.31 20.84 -1.25
C ASP A 930 16.08 20.63 -2.14
N VAL A 931 15.31 21.69 -2.43
CA VAL A 931 14.30 21.65 -3.49
C VAL A 931 15.02 21.36 -4.81
N THR A 932 14.67 20.29 -5.50
CA THR A 932 15.28 19.99 -6.80
C THR A 932 14.22 20.08 -7.89
N VAL A 933 14.60 20.73 -9.00
CA VAL A 933 13.79 20.85 -10.20
C VAL A 933 14.54 20.20 -11.35
N THR A 934 13.98 19.14 -11.91
CA THR A 934 14.59 18.39 -13.00
C THR A 934 13.72 18.55 -14.23
N CYS A 935 14.29 19.11 -15.31
CA CYS A 935 13.62 19.31 -16.58
C CYS A 935 14.12 18.31 -17.61
N VAL A 936 13.21 17.60 -18.26
CA VAL A 936 13.49 16.69 -19.37
C VAL A 936 12.87 17.20 -20.66
N SER A 937 13.52 16.98 -21.80
CA SER A 937 12.98 17.41 -23.09
C SER A 937 11.84 16.49 -23.51
N LEU A 938 10.79 17.05 -24.08
CA LEU A 938 9.67 16.30 -24.65
C LEU A 938 9.80 16.28 -26.18
N TYR A 939 9.50 15.13 -26.78
CA TYR A 939 9.48 14.92 -28.23
C TYR A 939 8.16 14.32 -28.69
N THR A 940 7.69 14.76 -29.85
CA THR A 940 6.45 14.25 -30.44
C THR A 940 6.67 12.95 -31.19
N VAL A 941 5.67 12.08 -31.19
CA VAL A 941 5.60 10.88 -32.03
C VAL A 941 4.62 11.13 -33.17
N GLY A 942 5.00 10.81 -34.40
CA GLY A 942 4.19 11.09 -35.58
C GLY A 942 4.67 10.33 -36.80
N GLY A 943 3.96 10.53 -37.90
CA GLY A 943 4.15 9.74 -39.10
C GLY A 943 3.35 10.23 -40.29
N THR A 944 3.15 9.35 -41.26
CA THR A 944 2.34 9.59 -42.45
C THR A 944 1.28 8.50 -42.64
N LEU A 945 0.05 8.93 -42.89
CA LEU A 945 -1.09 8.08 -43.25
C LEU A 945 -1.32 8.11 -44.77
N SER A 946 -1.41 6.94 -45.37
CA SER A 946 -1.63 6.75 -46.80
C SER A 946 -2.72 5.69 -47.07
N GLY A 947 -3.42 5.80 -48.21
CA GLY A 947 -4.41 4.81 -48.65
C GLY A 947 -5.78 4.85 -47.96
N LEU A 948 -6.05 5.76 -47.01
CA LEU A 948 -7.37 5.93 -46.40
C LEU A 948 -8.38 6.50 -47.42
N ASN A 949 -9.55 5.90 -47.53
CA ASN A 949 -10.61 6.34 -48.42
C ASN A 949 -11.31 7.61 -47.91
N ALA A 950 -11.79 8.43 -48.85
CA ALA A 950 -12.47 9.68 -48.52
C ALA A 950 -13.78 9.40 -47.75
N GLY A 951 -13.92 10.01 -46.57
CA GLY A 951 -15.08 9.85 -45.70
C GLY A 951 -14.96 8.73 -44.67
N SER A 952 -13.85 7.97 -44.69
CA SER A 952 -13.52 6.96 -43.68
C SER A 952 -12.61 7.54 -42.58
N SER A 953 -12.49 6.83 -41.47
CA SER A 953 -11.57 7.16 -40.38
C SER A 953 -10.86 5.93 -39.83
N VAL A 954 -9.63 6.12 -39.34
CA VAL A 954 -8.84 5.14 -38.59
C VAL A 954 -8.50 5.74 -37.23
N VAL A 955 -8.51 4.92 -36.17
CA VAL A 955 -8.02 5.34 -34.85
C VAL A 955 -6.71 4.63 -34.58
N LEU A 956 -5.65 5.42 -34.44
CA LEU A 956 -4.35 4.96 -33.98
C LEU A 956 -4.28 5.12 -32.47
N GLN A 957 -3.51 4.29 -31.79
CA GLN A 957 -3.26 4.38 -30.36
C GLN A 957 -1.76 4.31 -30.12
N ASN A 958 -1.27 5.15 -29.22
CA ASN A 958 0.09 5.07 -28.73
C ASN A 958 0.09 4.69 -27.23
N ASN A 959 0.87 3.67 -26.86
CA ASN A 959 1.06 3.22 -25.47
C ASN A 959 -0.26 2.99 -24.67
N ASP A 960 -1.26 2.36 -25.27
CA ASP A 960 -2.55 1.99 -24.64
C ASP A 960 -3.37 3.17 -24.04
N GLY A 961 -3.13 4.43 -24.47
CA GLY A 961 -3.88 5.57 -23.93
C GLY A 961 -3.91 6.88 -24.72
N ASP A 962 -3.03 7.11 -25.72
CA ASP A 962 -3.01 8.35 -26.53
C ASP A 962 -3.62 8.09 -27.91
N ASP A 963 -4.96 8.10 -27.98
CA ASP A 963 -5.72 7.77 -29.19
C ASP A 963 -5.81 8.96 -30.17
N LEU A 964 -5.52 8.72 -31.44
CA LEU A 964 -5.57 9.69 -32.52
C LEU A 964 -6.49 9.21 -33.66
N THR A 965 -7.61 9.90 -33.84
CA THR A 965 -8.52 9.67 -34.98
C THR A 965 -8.05 10.45 -36.21
N LEU A 966 -7.81 9.74 -37.31
CA LEU A 966 -7.42 10.32 -38.59
C LEU A 966 -8.53 10.09 -39.63
N SER A 967 -8.90 11.16 -40.36
CA SER A 967 -9.97 11.16 -41.38
C SER A 967 -9.49 11.53 -42.78
N ALA A 968 -8.20 11.76 -42.96
CA ALA A 968 -7.59 12.09 -44.24
C ALA A 968 -6.13 11.63 -44.29
N ASN A 969 -5.66 11.28 -45.48
CA ASN A 969 -4.24 11.00 -45.74
C ASN A 969 -3.38 12.24 -45.51
N GLY A 970 -2.15 12.04 -45.04
CA GLY A 970 -1.21 13.12 -44.75
C GLY A 970 -0.31 12.83 -43.56
N ALA A 971 0.49 13.81 -43.16
CA ALA A 971 1.28 13.73 -41.94
C ALA A 971 0.36 13.81 -40.71
N PHE A 972 0.69 13.05 -39.67
CA PHE A 972 0.03 13.09 -38.37
C PHE A 972 1.07 13.17 -37.26
N VAL A 973 0.66 13.71 -36.12
CA VAL A 973 1.45 13.79 -34.90
C VAL A 973 0.50 13.51 -33.73
N PHE A 974 0.90 12.64 -32.83
CA PHE A 974 0.16 12.39 -31.60
C PHE A 974 0.14 13.65 -30.72
N PRO A 975 -0.99 13.94 -30.04
CA PRO A 975 -1.11 15.17 -29.24
C PRO A 975 -0.16 15.20 -28.04
N THR A 976 0.14 14.03 -27.46
CA THR A 976 0.95 13.90 -26.27
C THR A 976 2.42 13.71 -26.66
N ALA A 977 3.25 14.70 -26.36
CA ALA A 977 4.70 14.54 -26.46
C ALA A 977 5.22 13.70 -25.29
N LEU A 978 6.20 12.84 -25.55
CA LEU A 978 6.78 11.93 -24.56
C LEU A 978 8.20 12.38 -24.18
N GLU A 979 8.66 11.98 -23.00
CA GLU A 979 9.99 12.30 -22.49
C GLU A 979 11.11 11.65 -23.31
N ASP A 980 12.28 12.31 -23.37
CA ASP A 980 13.48 11.71 -23.95
C ASP A 980 13.82 10.39 -23.26
N GLY A 981 14.01 9.31 -24.03
CA GLY A 981 14.19 7.95 -23.51
C GLY A 981 12.89 7.16 -23.25
N ALA A 982 11.71 7.77 -23.41
CA ALA A 982 10.44 7.04 -23.32
C ALA A 982 10.23 6.13 -24.55
N SER A 983 9.62 4.97 -24.33
CA SER A 983 9.16 4.09 -25.42
C SER A 983 7.84 4.58 -26.00
N PHE A 984 7.66 4.36 -27.30
CA PHE A 984 6.38 4.52 -27.99
C PHE A 984 6.00 3.21 -28.68
N ALA A 985 4.71 2.95 -28.80
CA ALA A 985 4.14 1.78 -29.44
C ALA A 985 2.82 2.17 -30.10
N VAL A 986 2.87 2.44 -31.40
CA VAL A 986 1.74 2.87 -32.22
C VAL A 986 1.06 1.65 -32.84
N THR A 987 -0.20 1.47 -32.51
CA THR A 987 -1.05 0.39 -33.02
C THR A 987 -2.32 0.97 -33.66
N VAL A 988 -3.05 0.13 -34.41
CA VAL A 988 -4.37 0.49 -34.92
C VAL A 988 -5.42 0.00 -33.91
N LEU A 989 -6.02 0.94 -33.18
CA LEU A 989 -7.10 0.65 -32.24
C LEU A 989 -8.43 0.36 -32.97
N GLN A 990 -8.71 1.12 -34.03
CA GLN A 990 -9.93 0.94 -34.83
C GLN A 990 -9.65 1.03 -36.33
N GLN A 991 -9.97 -0.06 -37.04
CA GLN A 991 -9.91 -0.12 -38.50
C GLN A 991 -11.09 0.63 -39.15
N PRO A 992 -10.93 1.20 -40.36
CA PRO A 992 -12.04 1.80 -41.10
C PRO A 992 -13.12 0.77 -41.46
N THR A 993 -14.39 1.10 -41.22
CA THR A 993 -15.53 0.18 -41.43
C THR A 993 -16.43 0.52 -42.63
N GLY A 994 -16.24 1.69 -43.28
CA GLY A 994 -17.08 2.11 -44.40
C GLY A 994 -16.37 3.03 -45.40
N PRO A 995 -15.88 2.51 -46.55
CA PRO A 995 -15.67 1.08 -46.86
C PRO A 995 -14.66 0.42 -45.92
N SER A 996 -14.73 -0.91 -45.77
CA SER A 996 -13.80 -1.67 -44.96
C SER A 996 -12.38 -1.60 -45.52
N GLN A 997 -11.43 -1.16 -44.69
CA GLN A 997 -10.01 -1.10 -45.02
C GLN A 997 -9.19 -1.81 -43.94
N ILE A 998 -8.01 -2.29 -44.32
CA ILE A 998 -6.98 -2.73 -43.38
C ILE A 998 -5.84 -1.73 -43.44
N CYS A 999 -5.62 -1.04 -42.34
CA CYS A 999 -4.48 -0.18 -42.09
C CYS A 999 -3.40 -0.95 -41.32
N THR A 1000 -2.16 -0.89 -41.79
CA THR A 1000 -1.01 -1.53 -41.16
C THR A 1000 0.01 -0.48 -40.74
N VAL A 1001 0.60 -0.64 -39.55
CA VAL A 1001 1.65 0.23 -39.01
C VAL A 1001 3.01 -0.37 -39.35
N THR A 1002 3.94 0.46 -39.83
CA THR A 1002 5.38 0.12 -39.94
C THR A 1002 6.19 1.16 -39.17
N ASP A 1003 7.27 0.70 -38.53
CA ASP A 1003 8.11 1.49 -37.62
C ASP A 1003 7.30 2.11 -36.46
N GLY A 1004 6.27 1.39 -36.00
CA GLY A 1004 5.32 1.87 -35.01
C GLY A 1004 5.83 1.86 -33.57
N ASP A 1005 6.91 1.13 -33.28
CA ASP A 1005 7.48 1.00 -31.94
C ASP A 1005 8.94 1.46 -31.88
N GLY A 1006 9.37 1.94 -30.72
CA GLY A 1006 10.74 2.39 -30.50
C GLY A 1006 10.94 3.19 -29.22
N THR A 1007 12.09 3.85 -29.11
CA THR A 1007 12.45 4.72 -27.99
C THR A 1007 12.86 6.09 -28.52
N LEU A 1008 12.36 7.16 -27.91
CA LEU A 1008 12.78 8.53 -28.25
C LEU A 1008 14.26 8.73 -27.89
N MET A 1009 15.03 9.26 -28.84
CA MET A 1009 16.46 9.55 -28.66
C MET A 1009 16.80 10.95 -29.17
N GLY A 1010 16.52 11.97 -28.36
CA GLY A 1010 16.95 13.35 -28.60
C GLY A 1010 16.29 14.07 -29.78
N ALA A 1011 15.21 13.51 -30.35
CA ALA A 1011 14.47 14.09 -31.47
C ALA A 1011 13.03 13.53 -31.59
N ALA A 1012 12.16 14.29 -32.26
CA ALA A 1012 10.81 13.84 -32.61
C ALA A 1012 10.84 12.71 -33.65
N VAL A 1013 9.95 11.73 -33.48
CA VAL A 1013 9.70 10.65 -34.43
C VAL A 1013 8.67 11.12 -35.44
N SER A 1014 8.95 10.94 -36.72
CA SER A 1014 8.09 11.44 -37.82
C SER A 1014 8.03 10.50 -39.04
N ASP A 1015 8.66 9.34 -38.92
CA ASP A 1015 8.87 8.34 -39.98
C ASP A 1015 7.95 7.11 -39.84
N ILE A 1016 7.05 7.08 -38.85
CA ILE A 1016 6.01 6.05 -38.76
C ILE A 1016 5.15 6.08 -40.03
N THR A 1017 4.88 4.94 -40.63
CA THR A 1017 4.01 4.87 -41.81
C THR A 1017 2.78 4.02 -41.52
N ILE A 1018 1.60 4.56 -41.85
CA ILE A 1018 0.31 3.87 -41.79
C ILE A 1018 -0.21 3.72 -43.22
N ASP A 1019 -0.26 2.48 -43.70
CA ASP A 1019 -0.74 2.17 -45.04
C ASP A 1019 -2.07 1.45 -44.97
N CYS A 1020 -3.13 2.05 -45.53
CA CYS A 1020 -4.47 1.48 -45.60
C CYS A 1020 -4.79 0.93 -46.99
N ALA A 1021 -5.34 -0.28 -47.04
CA ALA A 1021 -5.82 -0.91 -48.27
C ALA A 1021 -7.30 -1.27 -48.15
N THR A 1022 -8.09 -1.02 -49.20
CA THR A 1022 -9.52 -1.40 -49.21
C THR A 1022 -9.64 -2.91 -49.36
N GLN A 1023 -10.45 -3.55 -48.50
CA GLN A 1023 -10.70 -4.99 -48.61
C GLN A 1023 -11.49 -5.32 -49.87
N GLN A 1024 -11.30 -6.53 -50.40
CA GLN A 1024 -11.99 -7.02 -51.59
C GLN A 1024 -12.88 -8.21 -51.24
N PHE A 1025 -14.09 -8.24 -51.82
CA PHE A 1025 -15.09 -9.27 -51.59
C PHE A 1025 -15.58 -9.86 -52.91
N SER A 1026 -15.93 -11.15 -52.90
CA SER A 1026 -16.43 -11.87 -54.06
C SER A 1026 -17.95 -11.65 -54.25
N ILE A 1027 -18.40 -11.75 -55.51
CA ILE A 1027 -19.81 -11.70 -55.90
C ILE A 1027 -20.21 -13.08 -56.44
N GLY A 1028 -21.32 -13.62 -55.94
CA GLY A 1028 -21.77 -14.96 -56.26
C GLY A 1028 -23.24 -15.20 -55.89
N GLY A 1029 -23.70 -16.41 -56.19
CA GLY A 1029 -25.10 -16.77 -56.11
C GLY A 1029 -25.36 -18.24 -56.39
N SER A 1030 -26.62 -18.56 -56.70
CA SER A 1030 -27.05 -19.89 -57.14
C SER A 1030 -27.91 -19.83 -58.40
N VAL A 1031 -27.77 -20.85 -59.25
CA VAL A 1031 -28.62 -21.06 -60.44
C VAL A 1031 -29.50 -22.27 -60.23
N VAL A 1032 -30.79 -22.13 -60.52
CA VAL A 1032 -31.82 -23.18 -60.44
C VAL A 1032 -32.68 -23.23 -61.72
N GLY A 1033 -33.12 -24.42 -62.10
CA GLY A 1033 -33.98 -24.65 -63.26
C GLY A 1033 -33.28 -24.63 -64.62
N LEU A 1034 -31.95 -24.57 -64.68
CA LEU A 1034 -31.18 -24.70 -65.92
C LEU A 1034 -31.25 -26.16 -66.40
N ALA A 1035 -31.66 -26.38 -67.65
CA ALA A 1035 -31.79 -27.72 -68.22
C ALA A 1035 -30.42 -28.35 -68.52
N ASP A 1036 -30.35 -29.67 -68.48
CA ASP A 1036 -29.11 -30.41 -68.73
C ASP A 1036 -28.60 -30.16 -70.16
N GLY A 1037 -27.33 -29.80 -70.30
CA GLY A 1037 -26.71 -29.47 -71.59
C GLY A 1037 -26.92 -28.03 -72.07
N SER A 1038 -27.70 -27.22 -71.34
CA SER A 1038 -27.84 -25.77 -71.59
C SER A 1038 -26.60 -24.99 -71.14
N SER A 1039 -26.39 -23.81 -71.74
CA SER A 1039 -25.37 -22.84 -71.31
C SER A 1039 -25.99 -21.46 -71.08
N LEU A 1040 -25.73 -20.89 -69.91
CA LEU A 1040 -26.14 -19.56 -69.46
C LEU A 1040 -24.89 -18.71 -69.25
N VAL A 1041 -24.90 -17.43 -69.65
CA VAL A 1041 -23.81 -16.49 -69.31
C VAL A 1041 -24.36 -15.39 -68.43
N LEU A 1042 -23.79 -15.27 -67.23
CA LEU A 1042 -24.03 -14.16 -66.31
C LEU A 1042 -22.94 -13.11 -66.48
N ARG A 1043 -23.26 -11.84 -66.25
CA ARG A 1043 -22.34 -10.72 -66.36
C ARG A 1043 -22.46 -9.82 -65.15
N ASN A 1044 -21.35 -9.54 -64.49
CA ASN A 1044 -21.27 -8.51 -63.46
C ASN A 1044 -20.71 -7.19 -64.04
N ASN A 1045 -21.36 -6.06 -63.71
CA ASN A 1045 -20.91 -4.69 -64.00
C ASN A 1045 -20.54 -4.41 -65.48
N GLY A 1046 -21.14 -5.13 -66.43
CA GLY A 1046 -20.92 -4.88 -67.85
C GLY A 1046 -19.68 -5.56 -68.48
N GLY A 1047 -18.85 -6.29 -67.72
CA GLY A 1047 -17.58 -6.80 -68.25
C GLY A 1047 -16.96 -8.06 -67.61
N ASP A 1048 -17.46 -8.56 -66.46
CA ASP A 1048 -16.99 -9.82 -65.87
C ASP A 1048 -18.00 -10.94 -66.18
N ASP A 1049 -17.76 -11.67 -67.27
CA ASP A 1049 -18.66 -12.70 -67.78
C ASP A 1049 -18.33 -14.09 -67.21
N LEU A 1050 -19.35 -14.80 -66.72
CA LEU A 1050 -19.24 -16.13 -66.16
C LEU A 1050 -20.21 -17.09 -66.84
N SER A 1051 -19.68 -18.16 -67.45
CA SER A 1051 -20.47 -19.22 -68.07
C SER A 1051 -20.90 -20.27 -67.05
N ILE A 1052 -22.19 -20.62 -67.05
CA ILE A 1052 -22.84 -21.59 -66.17
C ILE A 1052 -23.44 -22.71 -67.03
N ASN A 1053 -23.08 -23.96 -66.73
CA ASN A 1053 -23.49 -25.14 -67.51
C ASN A 1053 -24.27 -26.17 -66.66
N ALA A 1054 -24.52 -25.87 -65.38
CA ALA A 1054 -25.28 -26.72 -64.47
C ALA A 1054 -25.91 -25.87 -63.36
N ASN A 1055 -26.94 -26.40 -62.70
CA ASN A 1055 -27.50 -25.82 -61.49
C ASN A 1055 -26.48 -25.89 -60.34
N GLY A 1056 -26.55 -24.94 -59.40
CA GLY A 1056 -25.65 -24.87 -58.25
C GLY A 1056 -25.10 -23.47 -57.98
N ALA A 1057 -24.13 -23.40 -57.06
CA ALA A 1057 -23.50 -22.13 -56.69
C ALA A 1057 -22.55 -21.62 -57.78
N PHE A 1058 -22.44 -20.30 -57.90
CA PHE A 1058 -21.50 -19.61 -58.78
C PHE A 1058 -20.81 -18.45 -58.05
N VAL A 1059 -19.59 -18.11 -58.47
CA VAL A 1059 -18.83 -16.96 -57.98
C VAL A 1059 -18.09 -16.35 -59.16
N PHE A 1060 -18.13 -15.03 -59.30
CA PHE A 1060 -17.36 -14.29 -60.30
C PHE A 1060 -15.87 -14.27 -59.93
N ASN A 1061 -15.00 -14.31 -60.96
CA ASN A 1061 -13.56 -14.41 -60.75
C ASN A 1061 -12.91 -13.12 -60.25
N THR A 1062 -13.53 -11.97 -60.55
CA THR A 1062 -12.98 -10.66 -60.16
C THR A 1062 -13.62 -10.21 -58.84
N PRO A 1063 -12.91 -10.24 -57.72
CA PRO A 1063 -13.41 -9.65 -56.48
C PRO A 1063 -13.45 -8.12 -56.63
N LEU A 1064 -14.40 -7.48 -55.95
CA LEU A 1064 -14.60 -6.03 -55.99
C LEU A 1064 -14.20 -5.42 -54.64
N ASN A 1065 -13.67 -4.20 -54.66
CA ASN A 1065 -13.38 -3.45 -53.43
C ASN A 1065 -14.67 -3.20 -52.64
N ASP A 1066 -14.60 -3.24 -51.31
CA ASP A 1066 -15.73 -2.88 -50.45
C ASP A 1066 -16.26 -1.47 -50.76
N GLY A 1067 -17.58 -1.28 -50.69
CA GLY A 1067 -18.26 -0.07 -51.15
C GLY A 1067 -18.44 0.04 -52.67
N SER A 1068 -17.92 -0.90 -53.47
CA SER A 1068 -18.23 -0.95 -54.91
C SER A 1068 -19.64 -1.48 -55.17
N SER A 1069 -20.32 -0.93 -56.17
CA SER A 1069 -21.59 -1.49 -56.65
C SER A 1069 -21.35 -2.76 -57.48
N TYR A 1070 -22.26 -3.73 -57.38
CA TYR A 1070 -22.35 -4.88 -58.28
C TYR A 1070 -23.69 -4.88 -59.02
N SER A 1071 -23.70 -5.42 -60.25
CA SER A 1071 -24.88 -5.55 -61.10
C SER A 1071 -24.76 -6.80 -61.97
N VAL A 1072 -25.39 -7.87 -61.51
CA VAL A 1072 -25.42 -9.18 -62.15
C VAL A 1072 -26.64 -9.28 -63.06
N THR A 1073 -26.39 -9.54 -64.33
CA THR A 1073 -27.39 -9.64 -65.39
C THR A 1073 -27.17 -10.89 -66.22
N VAL A 1074 -28.20 -11.34 -66.94
CA VAL A 1074 -28.05 -12.39 -67.96
C VAL A 1074 -27.48 -11.76 -69.22
N ALA A 1075 -26.23 -12.11 -69.56
CA ALA A 1075 -25.60 -11.70 -70.81
C ALA A 1075 -26.04 -12.57 -71.99
N GLN A 1076 -26.33 -13.85 -71.76
CA GLN A 1076 -26.81 -14.78 -72.77
C GLN A 1076 -27.79 -15.80 -72.18
N GLN A 1077 -29.01 -15.83 -72.72
CA GLN A 1077 -30.02 -16.84 -72.37
C GLN A 1077 -29.68 -18.22 -72.99
N PRO A 1078 -30.07 -19.34 -72.34
CA PRO A 1078 -29.97 -20.67 -72.94
C PRO A 1078 -30.84 -20.80 -74.19
N ASN A 1079 -30.29 -21.39 -75.26
CA ASN A 1079 -30.96 -21.54 -76.56
C ASN A 1079 -31.18 -23.00 -77.00
N GLN A 1080 -30.70 -23.97 -76.23
CA GLN A 1080 -30.76 -25.41 -76.54
C GLN A 1080 -30.88 -26.24 -75.23
N PRO A 1081 -32.11 -26.58 -74.76
CA PRO A 1081 -33.40 -26.03 -75.20
C PRO A 1081 -33.53 -24.53 -74.85
N PRO A 1082 -34.41 -23.77 -75.54
CA PRO A 1082 -34.70 -22.38 -75.17
C PRO A 1082 -35.25 -22.31 -73.74
N GLN A 1083 -34.58 -21.54 -72.88
CA GLN A 1083 -35.04 -21.25 -71.52
C GLN A 1083 -34.99 -19.75 -71.27
N GLN A 1084 -35.86 -19.28 -70.38
CA GLN A 1084 -35.83 -17.92 -69.88
C GLN A 1084 -35.31 -17.92 -68.45
N CYS A 1085 -34.12 -17.37 -68.25
CA CYS A 1085 -33.49 -17.17 -66.95
C CYS A 1085 -33.67 -15.72 -66.49
N THR A 1086 -33.97 -15.52 -65.21
CA THR A 1086 -34.11 -14.21 -64.58
C THR A 1086 -33.24 -14.14 -63.33
N VAL A 1087 -32.67 -12.96 -63.04
CA VAL A 1087 -31.84 -12.72 -61.85
C VAL A 1087 -32.67 -11.96 -60.82
N SER A 1088 -32.72 -12.48 -59.58
CA SER A 1088 -33.19 -11.73 -58.42
C SER A 1088 -32.01 -11.36 -57.52
N ASP A 1089 -32.12 -10.22 -56.83
CA ASP A 1089 -31.09 -9.67 -55.94
C ASP A 1089 -29.73 -9.41 -56.60
N GLY A 1090 -29.73 -9.25 -57.94
CA GLY A 1090 -28.53 -9.07 -58.75
C GLY A 1090 -27.85 -7.71 -58.62
N ASN A 1091 -28.43 -6.73 -57.91
CA ASN A 1091 -27.86 -5.39 -57.79
C ASN A 1091 -27.66 -5.03 -56.32
N GLY A 1092 -26.54 -4.38 -56.00
CA GLY A 1092 -26.27 -3.91 -54.64
C GLY A 1092 -24.92 -3.21 -54.52
N VAL A 1093 -24.51 -2.93 -53.29
CA VAL A 1093 -23.20 -2.37 -52.93
C VAL A 1093 -22.56 -3.31 -51.91
N LEU A 1094 -21.28 -3.60 -52.07
CA LEU A 1094 -20.53 -4.37 -51.08
C LEU A 1094 -20.46 -3.62 -49.75
N SER A 1095 -20.73 -4.34 -48.66
CA SER A 1095 -20.76 -3.80 -47.30
C SER A 1095 -20.13 -4.80 -46.33
N GLY A 1096 -18.80 -4.91 -46.38
CA GLY A 1096 -18.00 -5.68 -45.41
C GLY A 1096 -18.07 -7.20 -45.54
N ALA A 1097 -18.71 -7.75 -46.57
CA ALA A 1097 -18.83 -9.19 -46.77
C ALA A 1097 -19.02 -9.59 -48.24
N ALA A 1098 -18.70 -10.85 -48.56
CA ALA A 1098 -18.97 -11.46 -49.87
C ALA A 1098 -20.48 -11.64 -50.11
N VAL A 1099 -20.92 -11.42 -51.35
CA VAL A 1099 -22.32 -11.58 -51.76
C VAL A 1099 -22.50 -12.99 -52.30
N SER A 1100 -23.38 -13.78 -51.70
CA SER A 1100 -23.71 -15.16 -52.14
C SER A 1100 -25.21 -15.38 -52.36
N GLY A 1101 -26.03 -14.36 -52.12
CA GLY A 1101 -27.49 -14.44 -52.13
C GLY A 1101 -28.16 -14.24 -53.49
N ILE A 1102 -27.41 -14.04 -54.57
CA ILE A 1102 -27.98 -13.81 -55.90
C ILE A 1102 -28.64 -15.10 -56.39
N ILE A 1103 -29.89 -15.04 -56.83
CA ILE A 1103 -30.61 -16.22 -57.34
C ILE A 1103 -30.90 -16.03 -58.82
N VAL A 1104 -30.60 -17.05 -59.61
CA VAL A 1104 -30.95 -17.10 -61.04
C VAL A 1104 -31.90 -18.26 -61.28
N SER A 1105 -33.13 -17.94 -61.70
CA SER A 1105 -34.18 -18.92 -61.95
C SER A 1105 -34.45 -19.06 -63.45
N CYS A 1106 -34.39 -20.28 -63.98
CA CYS A 1106 -34.63 -20.59 -65.39
C CYS A 1106 -35.88 -21.47 -65.59
N SER A 1107 -36.67 -21.20 -66.63
CA SER A 1107 -37.84 -22.01 -67.02
C SER A 1107 -37.90 -22.27 -68.53
N VAL A 1108 -38.44 -23.42 -68.95
CA VAL A 1108 -38.62 -23.79 -70.37
C VAL A 1108 -39.90 -23.14 -70.93
N ASN A 1109 -39.85 -22.61 -72.15
CA ASN A 1109 -40.99 -21.97 -72.84
C ASN A 1109 -41.43 -22.84 -74.04
N GLY A 1110 -42.51 -23.62 -73.91
CA GLY A 1110 -43.01 -24.59 -74.91
C GLY A 1110 -44.52 -24.90 -74.77
N VAL A 1111 -45.11 -25.55 -75.79
CA VAL A 1111 -46.53 -25.98 -75.87
C VAL A 1111 -46.61 -27.51 -75.88
N ASP A 1112 -47.74 -28.12 -75.49
CA ASP A 1112 -47.91 -29.60 -75.47
C ASP A 1112 -49.25 -29.98 -76.14
N LEU A 1113 -49.26 -30.27 -77.44
CA LEU A 1113 -50.50 -30.45 -78.21
C LEU A 1113 -50.89 -31.92 -78.39
N ILE A 1114 -52.02 -32.30 -77.82
CA ILE A 1114 -52.52 -33.68 -77.82
C ILE A 1114 -53.73 -33.82 -78.73
N ALA A 1115 -53.79 -34.88 -79.53
CA ALA A 1115 -54.94 -35.20 -80.38
C ALA A 1115 -55.58 -36.56 -80.05
N SER A 1116 -56.92 -36.64 -80.11
CA SER A 1116 -57.67 -37.90 -80.00
C SER A 1116 -58.86 -37.93 -80.96
N ILE A 1117 -59.28 -39.14 -81.37
CA ILE A 1117 -60.42 -39.36 -82.27
C ILE A 1117 -61.15 -40.67 -81.89
N SER A 1118 -62.48 -40.66 -81.90
CA SER A 1118 -63.30 -41.87 -81.76
C SER A 1118 -64.73 -41.67 -82.28
N ASP A 1119 -65.29 -42.62 -83.03
CA ASP A 1119 -66.72 -42.69 -83.34
C ASP A 1119 -67.54 -43.53 -82.34
N GLY A 1120 -66.86 -44.21 -81.40
CA GLY A 1120 -67.47 -45.13 -80.44
C GLY A 1120 -68.05 -46.41 -81.06
N VAL A 1121 -67.71 -46.72 -82.32
CA VAL A 1121 -68.23 -47.84 -83.11
C VAL A 1121 -67.10 -48.78 -83.53
N GLU A 1122 -66.99 -49.95 -82.90
CA GLU A 1122 -66.01 -50.97 -83.35
C GLU A 1122 -66.51 -51.77 -84.57
N THR A 1123 -67.82 -52.04 -84.66
CA THR A 1123 -68.44 -52.86 -85.71
C THR A 1123 -69.53 -52.14 -86.53
N LEU A 1124 -69.40 -52.17 -87.86
CA LEU A 1124 -70.27 -51.44 -88.81
C LEU A 1124 -71.62 -52.13 -89.14
N ASP A 1125 -72.31 -52.67 -88.14
CA ASP A 1125 -73.54 -53.48 -88.34
C ASP A 1125 -74.77 -52.61 -88.63
N GLY A 1126 -74.90 -52.16 -89.88
CA GLY A 1126 -76.11 -51.50 -90.40
C GLY A 1126 -76.24 -50.00 -90.09
N SER A 1127 -75.18 -49.35 -89.58
CA SER A 1127 -75.14 -47.90 -89.35
C SER A 1127 -75.10 -47.13 -90.68
N PRO A 1128 -76.10 -46.28 -90.99
CA PRO A 1128 -76.11 -45.49 -92.23
C PRO A 1128 -75.14 -44.29 -92.19
N SER A 1129 -74.65 -43.91 -91.00
CA SER A 1129 -73.73 -42.78 -90.79
C SER A 1129 -72.81 -43.03 -89.58
N LEU A 1130 -71.58 -42.53 -89.63
CA LEU A 1130 -70.62 -42.48 -88.51
C LEU A 1130 -70.48 -41.05 -88.01
N THR A 1131 -70.28 -40.88 -86.71
CA THR A 1131 -70.03 -39.57 -86.09
C THR A 1131 -68.82 -39.65 -85.17
N TYR A 1132 -67.71 -39.04 -85.60
CA TYR A 1132 -66.45 -38.98 -84.84
C TYR A 1132 -66.45 -37.79 -83.88
N THR A 1133 -65.96 -38.03 -82.67
CA THR A 1133 -65.57 -37.01 -81.70
C THR A 1133 -64.06 -36.90 -81.72
N ILE A 1134 -63.54 -35.72 -82.06
CA ILE A 1134 -62.12 -35.41 -82.12
C ILE A 1134 -61.83 -34.34 -81.06
N VAL A 1135 -60.88 -34.58 -80.16
CA VAL A 1135 -60.47 -33.61 -79.14
C VAL A 1135 -59.02 -33.22 -79.36
N ILE A 1136 -58.75 -31.92 -79.44
CA ILE A 1136 -57.40 -31.34 -79.46
C ILE A 1136 -57.22 -30.50 -78.20
N ALA A 1137 -56.17 -30.77 -77.43
CA ALA A 1137 -55.89 -30.10 -76.15
C ALA A 1137 -54.45 -29.58 -76.07
N ASN A 1138 -54.24 -28.50 -75.31
CA ASN A 1138 -52.91 -28.00 -74.98
C ASN A 1138 -52.60 -28.27 -73.50
N GLN A 1139 -51.75 -29.25 -73.20
CA GLN A 1139 -51.30 -29.58 -71.84
C GLN A 1139 -50.02 -28.81 -71.43
N GLY A 1140 -49.51 -27.96 -72.32
CA GLY A 1140 -48.24 -27.26 -72.13
C GLY A 1140 -48.40 -25.99 -71.29
N PRO A 1141 -47.32 -25.45 -70.73
CA PRO A 1141 -47.37 -24.24 -69.89
C PRO A 1141 -47.60 -22.94 -70.68
N SER A 1142 -47.64 -23.00 -72.02
CA SER A 1142 -47.73 -21.81 -72.87
C SER A 1142 -48.93 -21.91 -73.83
N ASP A 1143 -49.58 -20.78 -74.08
CA ASP A 1143 -50.66 -20.68 -75.07
C ASP A 1143 -50.15 -20.91 -76.50
N VAL A 1144 -50.99 -21.43 -77.39
CA VAL A 1144 -50.72 -21.55 -78.83
C VAL A 1144 -51.79 -20.83 -79.65
N GLU A 1145 -51.36 -20.03 -80.61
CA GLU A 1145 -52.22 -19.37 -81.60
C GLU A 1145 -51.92 -19.97 -82.98
N GLY A 1146 -52.93 -20.45 -83.68
CA GLY A 1146 -52.83 -20.96 -85.05
C GLY A 1146 -52.33 -22.40 -85.21
N ALA A 1147 -52.51 -23.27 -84.20
CA ALA A 1147 -52.19 -24.69 -84.28
C ALA A 1147 -52.99 -25.37 -85.42
N GLU A 1148 -52.31 -26.15 -86.26
CA GLU A 1148 -52.88 -26.72 -87.48
C GLU A 1148 -53.44 -28.11 -87.20
N VAL A 1149 -54.74 -28.29 -87.37
CA VAL A 1149 -55.45 -29.56 -87.19
C VAL A 1149 -55.79 -30.16 -88.54
N GLN A 1150 -55.32 -31.38 -88.78
CA GLN A 1150 -55.54 -32.13 -90.01
C GLN A 1150 -56.22 -33.47 -89.71
N SER A 1151 -57.39 -33.71 -90.29
CA SER A 1151 -58.08 -35.00 -90.29
C SER A 1151 -58.66 -35.30 -91.67
N ALA A 1152 -58.09 -36.30 -92.33
CA ALA A 1152 -58.52 -36.74 -93.66
C ALA A 1152 -59.58 -37.85 -93.53
N LEU A 1153 -60.72 -37.68 -94.19
CA LEU A 1153 -61.78 -38.67 -94.24
C LEU A 1153 -61.35 -39.92 -95.00
N SER A 1154 -61.75 -41.07 -94.49
CA SER A 1154 -61.67 -42.31 -95.26
C SER A 1154 -62.47 -42.19 -96.55
N GLY A 1155 -61.90 -42.65 -97.68
CA GLY A 1155 -62.59 -42.64 -98.98
C GLY A 1155 -63.87 -43.49 -99.05
N ALA A 1156 -64.17 -44.25 -97.98
CA ALA A 1156 -65.42 -44.96 -97.79
C ALA A 1156 -66.59 -44.08 -97.30
N LEU A 1157 -66.30 -42.87 -96.79
CA LEU A 1157 -67.27 -41.94 -96.23
C LEU A 1157 -67.65 -40.85 -97.24
N SER A 1158 -68.91 -40.45 -97.23
CA SER A 1158 -69.44 -39.37 -98.09
C SER A 1158 -70.36 -38.43 -97.32
N ASN A 1159 -70.69 -37.27 -97.90
CA ASN A 1159 -71.57 -36.26 -97.28
C ASN A 1159 -71.12 -35.80 -95.87
N ALA A 1160 -69.81 -35.73 -95.63
CA ALA A 1160 -69.26 -35.38 -94.34
C ALA A 1160 -69.48 -33.89 -93.99
N THR A 1161 -69.95 -33.65 -92.78
CA THR A 1161 -70.07 -32.31 -92.17
C THR A 1161 -69.53 -32.35 -90.76
N TRP A 1162 -68.91 -31.25 -90.30
CA TRP A 1162 -68.39 -31.16 -88.95
C TRP A 1162 -68.74 -29.84 -88.29
N THR A 1163 -68.82 -29.87 -86.97
CA THR A 1163 -68.94 -28.69 -86.09
C THR A 1163 -67.82 -28.69 -85.06
N CYS A 1164 -67.36 -27.52 -84.63
CA CYS A 1164 -66.40 -27.42 -83.53
C CYS A 1164 -66.97 -26.61 -82.37
N SER A 1165 -66.74 -27.10 -81.15
CA SER A 1165 -66.97 -26.38 -79.91
C SER A 1165 -65.65 -26.16 -79.18
N ALA A 1166 -65.36 -24.91 -78.82
CA ALA A 1166 -64.20 -24.55 -78.02
C ALA A 1166 -64.61 -24.29 -76.56
N GLU A 1167 -63.72 -24.64 -75.62
CA GLU A 1167 -63.79 -24.16 -74.24
C GLU A 1167 -63.51 -22.65 -74.15
N PRO A 1168 -63.77 -21.99 -73.00
CA PRO A 1168 -63.36 -20.60 -72.79
C PRO A 1168 -61.86 -20.40 -73.07
N ASP A 1169 -61.51 -19.30 -73.73
CA ASP A 1169 -60.14 -18.94 -74.12
C ASP A 1169 -59.47 -19.90 -75.15
N ALA A 1170 -60.26 -20.78 -75.77
CA ALA A 1170 -59.92 -21.50 -76.99
C ALA A 1170 -60.79 -21.01 -78.17
N ALA A 1171 -60.30 -21.17 -79.40
CA ALA A 1171 -61.02 -20.77 -80.61
C ALA A 1171 -60.90 -21.79 -81.75
N CYS A 1172 -62.01 -22.08 -82.42
CA CYS A 1172 -62.06 -22.89 -83.63
C CYS A 1172 -63.22 -22.46 -84.55
N PRO A 1173 -63.21 -22.80 -85.85
CA PRO A 1173 -64.32 -22.50 -86.75
C PRO A 1173 -65.61 -23.26 -86.38
N ALA A 1174 -66.77 -22.58 -86.41
CA ALA A 1174 -68.02 -23.15 -85.92
C ALA A 1174 -68.48 -24.43 -86.67
N SER A 1175 -68.28 -24.51 -87.99
CA SER A 1175 -68.61 -25.68 -88.80
C SER A 1175 -67.91 -25.71 -90.16
N GLY A 1176 -67.90 -26.89 -90.81
CA GLY A 1176 -67.38 -27.11 -92.16
C GLY A 1176 -67.91 -28.39 -92.80
N SER A 1177 -67.41 -28.70 -94.00
CA SER A 1177 -67.80 -29.88 -94.79
C SER A 1177 -66.58 -30.56 -95.40
N GLY A 1178 -66.58 -31.89 -95.50
CA GLY A 1178 -65.43 -32.67 -95.93
C GLY A 1178 -64.39 -32.86 -94.83
N ASP A 1179 -63.11 -32.95 -95.21
CA ASP A 1179 -61.97 -33.09 -94.30
C ASP A 1179 -61.87 -31.92 -93.32
N ILE A 1180 -61.19 -32.14 -92.18
CA ILE A 1180 -60.82 -31.05 -91.27
C ILE A 1180 -59.39 -30.63 -91.62
N ASP A 1181 -59.24 -29.45 -92.19
CA ASP A 1181 -57.95 -28.79 -92.43
C ASP A 1181 -58.12 -27.33 -92.02
N THR A 1182 -57.82 -27.05 -90.75
CA THR A 1182 -58.06 -25.73 -90.15
C THR A 1182 -57.05 -25.41 -89.07
N ARG A 1183 -57.01 -24.14 -88.68
CA ARG A 1183 -56.27 -23.66 -87.51
C ARG A 1183 -57.18 -23.46 -86.31
N ILE A 1184 -56.62 -23.67 -85.12
CA ILE A 1184 -57.25 -23.44 -83.82
C ILE A 1184 -56.30 -22.67 -82.90
N ASP A 1185 -56.87 -21.99 -81.92
CA ASP A 1185 -56.12 -21.32 -80.85
C ASP A 1185 -56.47 -22.01 -79.52
N LEU A 1186 -55.46 -22.31 -78.71
CA LEU A 1186 -55.59 -23.00 -77.43
C LEU A 1186 -54.74 -22.30 -76.36
N ALA A 1187 -55.38 -21.70 -75.37
CA ALA A 1187 -54.70 -21.32 -74.14
C ALA A 1187 -54.19 -22.57 -73.38
N ALA A 1188 -53.16 -22.39 -72.56
CA ALA A 1188 -52.61 -23.47 -71.73
C ALA A 1188 -53.70 -24.14 -70.88
N GLY A 1189 -53.81 -25.47 -70.97
CA GLY A 1189 -54.79 -26.28 -70.25
C GLY A 1189 -56.18 -26.39 -70.88
N THR A 1190 -56.43 -25.78 -72.04
CA THR A 1190 -57.75 -25.77 -72.71
C THR A 1190 -57.85 -26.79 -73.86
N GLN A 1191 -59.08 -27.10 -74.30
CA GLN A 1191 -59.33 -27.97 -75.45
C GLN A 1191 -60.43 -27.48 -76.40
N VAL A 1192 -60.40 -27.98 -77.64
CA VAL A 1192 -61.49 -27.90 -78.62
C VAL A 1192 -61.97 -29.29 -78.99
N THR A 1193 -63.26 -29.42 -79.31
CA THR A 1193 -63.88 -30.67 -79.73
C THR A 1193 -64.55 -30.51 -81.08
N PHE A 1194 -64.15 -31.30 -82.07
CA PHE A 1194 -64.84 -31.43 -83.34
C PHE A 1194 -65.79 -32.64 -83.31
N THR A 1195 -66.99 -32.45 -83.83
CA THR A 1195 -67.97 -33.52 -84.10
C THR A 1195 -68.14 -33.64 -85.61
N LEU A 1196 -67.61 -34.71 -86.19
CA LEU A 1196 -67.59 -34.97 -87.64
C LEU A 1196 -68.55 -36.10 -87.98
N SER A 1197 -69.63 -35.79 -88.71
CA SER A 1197 -70.65 -36.76 -89.13
C SER A 1197 -70.57 -37.02 -90.63
N ALA A 1198 -70.54 -38.29 -91.05
CA ALA A 1198 -70.45 -38.71 -92.44
C ALA A 1198 -71.27 -39.97 -92.73
N GLU A 1199 -71.71 -40.16 -93.97
CA GLU A 1199 -72.56 -41.27 -94.39
C GLU A 1199 -71.76 -42.42 -95.00
N LEU A 1200 -72.18 -43.65 -94.69
CA LEU A 1200 -71.65 -44.87 -95.29
C LEU A 1200 -72.55 -45.34 -96.45
N PRO A 1201 -71.97 -45.84 -97.56
CA PRO A 1201 -72.74 -46.47 -98.63
C PRO A 1201 -73.57 -47.64 -98.12
N ALA A 1202 -74.82 -47.76 -98.58
CA ALA A 1202 -75.70 -48.85 -98.17
C ALA A 1202 -75.09 -50.22 -98.51
N GLY A 1203 -74.96 -51.09 -97.49
CA GLY A 1203 -74.36 -52.42 -97.63
C GLY A 1203 -72.84 -52.44 -97.63
N PHE A 1204 -72.17 -51.39 -97.14
CA PHE A 1204 -70.71 -51.32 -97.04
C PHE A 1204 -70.13 -52.53 -96.27
N VAL A 1205 -69.11 -53.17 -96.86
CA VAL A 1205 -68.32 -54.23 -96.25
C VAL A 1205 -66.85 -53.82 -96.34
N GLY A 1206 -66.20 -53.55 -95.21
CA GLY A 1206 -64.83 -53.08 -95.19
C GLY A 1206 -64.39 -52.55 -93.84
N VAL A 1207 -63.27 -51.82 -93.85
CA VAL A 1207 -62.73 -51.09 -92.71
C VAL A 1207 -62.80 -49.60 -93.04
N VAL A 1208 -63.27 -48.80 -92.09
CA VAL A 1208 -63.18 -47.35 -92.11
C VAL A 1208 -62.11 -46.97 -91.09
N GLU A 1209 -61.13 -46.20 -91.53
CA GLU A 1209 -60.04 -45.71 -90.68
C GLU A 1209 -59.87 -44.22 -90.94
N THR A 1210 -59.94 -43.42 -89.87
CA THR A 1210 -59.86 -41.95 -89.92
C THR A 1210 -58.82 -41.49 -88.90
N GLY A 1211 -57.87 -40.67 -89.34
CA GLY A 1211 -56.80 -40.13 -88.50
C GLY A 1211 -56.97 -38.64 -88.22
N VAL A 1212 -56.39 -38.16 -87.14
CA VAL A 1212 -56.22 -36.74 -86.82
C VAL A 1212 -54.79 -36.46 -86.38
N ALA A 1213 -54.25 -35.31 -86.75
CA ALA A 1213 -52.99 -34.77 -86.23
C ALA A 1213 -53.12 -33.27 -85.93
N VAL A 1214 -52.35 -32.80 -84.95
CA VAL A 1214 -52.18 -31.38 -84.62
C VAL A 1214 -50.70 -30.99 -84.65
N LEU A 1215 -50.38 -29.88 -85.30
CA LEU A 1215 -49.01 -29.36 -85.35
C LEU A 1215 -48.96 -27.93 -84.81
N PRO A 1216 -48.01 -27.60 -83.92
CA PRO A 1216 -47.83 -26.22 -83.50
C PRO A 1216 -47.24 -25.36 -84.64
N PRO A 1217 -47.45 -24.03 -84.61
CA PRO A 1217 -46.77 -23.12 -85.52
C PRO A 1217 -45.25 -23.14 -85.29
N SER A 1218 -44.47 -22.77 -86.30
CA SER A 1218 -43.01 -22.92 -86.30
C SER A 1218 -42.25 -22.13 -85.23
N ASP A 1219 -42.89 -21.16 -84.58
CA ASP A 1219 -42.33 -20.36 -83.49
C ASP A 1219 -42.56 -20.97 -82.10
N ARG A 1220 -43.30 -22.08 -82.01
CA ARG A 1220 -43.52 -22.82 -80.76
C ARG A 1220 -42.81 -24.17 -80.80
N VAL A 1221 -42.29 -24.57 -79.65
CA VAL A 1221 -41.64 -25.87 -79.46
C VAL A 1221 -42.67 -26.81 -78.83
N GLU A 1222 -42.93 -27.91 -79.53
CA GLU A 1222 -43.73 -29.04 -79.03
C GLU A 1222 -42.94 -29.79 -77.95
N ILE A 1223 -43.54 -29.95 -76.77
CA ILE A 1223 -42.93 -30.63 -75.63
C ILE A 1223 -43.01 -32.16 -75.83
N ASN A 1224 -44.10 -32.66 -76.41
CA ASN A 1224 -44.27 -34.10 -76.66
C ASN A 1224 -44.90 -34.40 -78.03
N ALA A 1225 -44.09 -34.41 -79.09
CA ALA A 1225 -44.59 -34.65 -80.46
C ALA A 1225 -45.25 -36.04 -80.69
N ALA A 1226 -45.19 -36.96 -79.71
CA ALA A 1226 -45.66 -38.34 -79.87
C ALA A 1226 -47.18 -38.51 -79.72
N ASP A 1227 -47.87 -37.58 -79.04
CA ASP A 1227 -49.33 -37.64 -78.81
C ASP A 1227 -50.13 -36.61 -79.63
N ASN A 1228 -49.44 -35.88 -80.50
CA ASN A 1228 -50.00 -34.97 -81.50
C ASN A 1228 -50.85 -35.66 -82.59
N SER A 1229 -51.01 -36.99 -82.59
CA SER A 1229 -51.81 -37.70 -83.59
C SER A 1229 -52.52 -38.93 -83.04
N ALA A 1230 -53.70 -39.23 -83.58
CA ALA A 1230 -54.51 -40.39 -83.22
C ALA A 1230 -55.30 -40.92 -84.43
N THR A 1231 -55.67 -42.20 -84.38
CA THR A 1231 -56.44 -42.88 -85.45
C THR A 1231 -57.54 -43.72 -84.85
N ASP A 1232 -58.74 -43.66 -85.44
CA ASP A 1232 -59.89 -44.47 -85.08
C ASP A 1232 -60.25 -45.44 -86.21
N ARG A 1233 -60.65 -46.67 -85.87
CA ARG A 1233 -60.82 -47.77 -86.84
C ARG A 1233 -62.05 -48.63 -86.53
N SER A 1234 -62.95 -48.71 -87.51
CA SER A 1234 -64.25 -49.40 -87.42
C SER A 1234 -64.38 -50.43 -88.56
N ALA A 1235 -64.86 -51.65 -88.31
CA ALA A 1235 -64.88 -52.73 -89.33
C ALA A 1235 -66.21 -53.50 -89.41
N SER A 1236 -66.60 -54.01 -90.57
CA SER A 1236 -67.82 -54.83 -90.71
C SER A 1236 -67.71 -56.20 -90.02
N GLY A 1237 -68.73 -56.61 -89.23
CA GLY A 1237 -68.79 -57.91 -88.56
C GLY A 1237 -68.99 -59.11 -89.51
N ARG A 1238 -68.37 -60.26 -89.21
CA ARG A 1238 -68.44 -61.48 -90.06
C ARG A 1238 -69.87 -62.05 -90.20
N VAL A 1239 -70.32 -62.28 -91.44
CA VAL A 1239 -71.48 -63.11 -91.80
C VAL A 1239 -70.99 -64.45 -92.38
N PHE A 1240 -71.20 -65.54 -91.62
CA PHE A 1240 -71.43 -66.97 -91.99
C PHE A 1240 -70.78 -67.95 -90.99
N GLY A 1241 -71.61 -68.87 -90.49
CA GLY A 1241 -71.22 -70.04 -89.70
C GLY A 1241 -70.75 -71.23 -90.54
N SER A 1242 -70.28 -72.25 -89.81
CA SER A 1242 -69.74 -73.58 -90.18
C SER A 1242 -68.22 -73.72 -90.37
N GLY A 1243 -67.55 -74.20 -89.32
CA GLY A 1243 -66.53 -75.26 -89.35
C GLY A 1243 -65.08 -74.91 -89.76
N PHE A 1244 -64.15 -75.10 -88.80
CA PHE A 1244 -62.67 -75.02 -88.88
C PHE A 1244 -62.11 -73.62 -89.24
N GLU A 1245 -61.22 -72.96 -88.50
CA GLU A 1245 -60.31 -73.31 -87.38
C GLU A 1245 -60.46 -72.31 -86.23
#